data_AF-A0A9W8P636-F1
#
_entry.id   AF-A0A9W8P636-F1
#
_cell.length_a   1.000
_cell.length_b   1.000
_cell.length_c   1.000
_cell.angle_alpha   90.00
_cell.angle_beta   90.00
_cell.angle_gamma   90.00
#
_symmetry.space_group_name_H-M   'P 1'
#
loop_
_entity.id
_entity.type
_entity.pdbx_description
1 polymer ?
#
loop_
_entity_poly.entity_id
_entity_poly.type
_entity_poly.pdbx_seq_one_letter_code
_entity_poly.pdbx_strand_id
1 'polypeptide(L)'
;MFILPKTTFRDLAAANPNMTETEILNSGNVQSEPVAENDVTIVGGGVHGLIYAIHARKVHPEANLRISVFEKASRPQWKIGESTLPHFAQWTKSAGMAAEYLLRFFGLHNGLEFFYLDRENPDTYTAFCNNGPPPFLAPGYQLQRSMSELVFTVFAQRLGVNVWHGHAADIQNTTLSKDGDSVPIIRQSDKTQTIVSKSPLVVDGTGRFRQYASKAARVKRFENFNTDAFFGYFEATNEDAIPEELEGFEGGHTSHICFPEGWMYLIRMLSWHGSPMANLLDMINYVLDHAELGTPHDEMPSTYELAEMFDCKTKWIWSIGYATRDDTTYPADLASYGSSEGERRFNFITKKYKKLGDVMRHFALLPDYHGPGTSWYIRKQLSYQSQVVSGPGWVTIGDGIGFTNPLLSPGINAGMASSTFAAELTLAGIQAKSEEESLAVWKKYDDYCAGAVPSLHLMNQFLYLTFMHPMLGPRVGFLWTIVIGHALPKYSLPKAAFTVDLKNFPEYATHWLWGSQVDDWVKVAEYTKAKLMPLNLDEPVPQEIVDDVINFSEKIKDEALAAGKYQGFPFRYEGELRNFGPKLEWDEKKYQSQDRFHTQCRECSTWIPCRGDWRKCTACGVVRPFEDCEIKWNVPPDDYELSKFAMVAPNLKSVGKILEDWVKNRDMNCHCNPMPMENGMGMMEKDMSMDNSMTKAM
;
A
#
# COMPACT_ATOMS: atom_id res chain seq x y z
N MET A 1 28.92 -9.95 6.46
CA MET A 1 29.37 -9.00 7.51
C MET A 1 28.49 -9.28 8.73
N PHE A 2 29.03 -9.62 9.90
CA PHE A 2 28.20 -10.00 11.05
C PHE A 2 27.82 -8.76 11.86
N ILE A 3 26.52 -8.45 11.95
CA ILE A 3 26.00 -7.39 12.81
C ILE A 3 25.68 -8.02 14.16
N LEU A 4 26.27 -7.50 15.24
CA LEU A 4 25.91 -7.93 16.59
C LEU A 4 24.56 -7.33 16.97
N PRO A 5 23.57 -8.14 17.42
CA PRO A 5 22.31 -7.61 17.91
C PRO A 5 22.55 -6.76 19.15
N LYS A 6 22.05 -5.52 19.13
CA LYS A 6 22.14 -4.59 20.24
C LYS A 6 20.91 -4.72 21.15
N THR A 7 21.09 -4.38 22.41
CA THR A 7 20.06 -4.38 23.46
C THR A 7 19.76 -2.97 23.94
N THR A 8 20.05 -1.94 23.14
CA THR A 8 20.04 -0.52 23.53
C THR A 8 18.79 -0.10 24.29
N PHE A 9 17.60 -0.42 23.77
CA PHE A 9 16.33 -0.01 24.39
C PHE A 9 15.97 -0.89 25.58
N ARG A 10 16.33 -2.19 25.55
CA ARG A 10 16.17 -3.10 26.70
C ARG A 10 17.05 -2.71 27.87
N ASP A 11 18.31 -2.38 27.62
CA ASP A 11 19.26 -1.91 28.63
C ASP A 11 18.80 -0.57 29.22
N LEU A 12 18.27 0.33 28.39
CA LEU A 12 17.66 1.58 28.85
C LEU A 12 16.46 1.33 29.76
N ALA A 13 15.55 0.42 29.38
CA ALA A 13 14.39 0.05 30.18
C ALA A 13 14.79 -0.64 31.50
N ALA A 14 15.80 -1.51 31.47
CA ALA A 14 16.32 -2.19 32.66
C ALA A 14 17.01 -1.21 33.63
N ALA A 15 17.76 -0.24 33.10
CA ALA A 15 18.40 0.81 33.89
C ALA A 15 17.40 1.83 34.46
N ASN A 16 16.22 1.97 33.85
CA ASN A 16 15.18 2.92 34.24
C ASN A 16 13.81 2.24 34.41
N PRO A 17 13.58 1.46 35.49
CA PRO A 17 12.35 0.66 35.65
C PRO A 17 11.04 1.47 35.69
N ASN A 18 11.12 2.77 35.96
CA ASN A 18 9.97 3.67 35.99
C ASN A 18 9.67 4.31 34.63
N MET A 19 10.53 4.11 33.63
CA MET A 19 10.35 4.66 32.28
C MET A 19 9.20 3.94 31.59
N THR A 20 8.24 4.72 31.09
CA THR A 20 7.08 4.21 30.37
C THR A 20 7.46 3.73 28.96
N GLU A 21 6.64 2.88 28.35
CA GLU A 21 6.83 2.48 26.94
C GLU A 21 6.91 3.69 25.99
N THR A 22 6.13 4.74 26.28
CA THR A 22 6.12 5.99 25.50
C THR A 22 7.43 6.73 25.60
N GLU A 23 8.01 6.83 26.79
CA GLU A 23 9.31 7.47 26.99
C GLU A 23 10.41 6.68 26.29
N ILE A 24 10.40 5.33 26.37
CA ILE A 24 11.36 4.47 25.66
C ILE A 24 11.25 4.65 24.14
N LEU A 25 10.03 4.75 23.60
CA LEU A 25 9.82 5.00 22.18
C LEU A 25 10.33 6.39 21.77
N ASN A 26 10.03 7.41 22.58
CA ASN A 26 10.45 8.78 22.31
C ASN A 26 11.96 8.98 22.50
N SER A 27 12.65 8.13 23.28
CA SER A 27 14.11 8.19 23.43
C SER A 27 14.87 7.79 22.15
N GLY A 28 14.18 7.28 21.14
CA GLY A 28 14.74 7.08 19.79
C GLY A 28 14.88 8.39 18.99
N ASN A 29 14.30 9.50 19.45
CA ASN A 29 14.43 10.80 18.79
C ASN A 29 15.85 11.36 18.94
N VAL A 30 16.23 12.23 17.99
CA VAL A 30 17.49 12.97 18.07
C VAL A 30 17.47 13.97 19.24
N GLN A 31 16.29 14.51 19.55
CA GLN A 31 16.08 15.40 20.69
C GLN A 31 15.50 14.64 21.88
N SER A 32 15.94 14.98 23.09
CA SER A 32 15.46 14.36 24.33
C SER A 32 14.11 14.89 24.81
N GLU A 33 13.72 16.09 24.37
CA GLU A 33 12.43 16.71 24.66
C GLU A 33 11.89 17.43 23.41
N PRO A 34 10.57 17.63 23.28
CA PRO A 34 9.98 18.43 22.21
C PRO A 34 10.56 19.84 22.18
N VAL A 35 10.89 20.35 20.99
CA VAL A 35 11.34 21.73 20.80
C VAL A 35 10.24 22.62 20.21
N ALA A 36 10.25 23.88 20.61
CA ALA A 36 9.29 24.87 20.13
C ALA A 36 9.47 25.18 18.64
N GLU A 37 10.69 25.40 18.16
CA GLU A 37 10.93 25.88 16.79
C GLU A 37 11.15 24.72 15.81
N ASN A 38 10.24 24.55 14.86
CA ASN A 38 10.27 23.55 13.78
C ASN A 38 10.08 24.23 12.42
N ASP A 39 10.54 23.59 11.35
CA ASP A 39 10.20 24.01 9.99
C ASP A 39 8.86 23.37 9.57
N VAL A 40 8.57 22.17 10.07
CA VAL A 40 7.29 21.49 9.87
C VAL A 40 6.80 20.85 11.16
N THR A 41 5.56 21.15 11.55
CA THR A 41 4.84 20.46 12.62
C THR A 41 3.80 19.51 12.01
N ILE A 42 3.94 18.21 12.22
CA ILE A 42 2.98 17.19 11.74
C ILE A 42 2.11 16.74 12.90
N VAL A 43 0.79 16.82 12.74
CA VAL A 43 -0.17 16.38 13.75
C VAL A 43 -0.79 15.05 13.32
N GLY A 44 -0.41 13.97 14.01
CA GLY A 44 -0.82 12.60 13.72
C GLY A 44 0.33 11.74 13.18
N GLY A 45 0.68 10.69 13.93
CA GLY A 45 1.70 9.67 13.58
C GLY A 45 1.10 8.43 12.91
N GLY A 46 0.05 8.61 12.11
CA GLY A 46 -0.44 7.55 11.23
C GLY A 46 0.50 7.32 10.04
N VAL A 47 0.24 6.25 9.27
CA VAL A 47 1.05 5.89 8.08
C VAL A 47 1.32 7.07 7.15
N HIS A 48 0.34 7.95 6.88
CA HIS A 48 0.49 9.10 6.00
C HIS A 48 1.37 10.22 6.60
N GLY A 49 1.24 10.50 7.89
CA GLY A 49 2.11 11.45 8.59
C GLY A 49 3.58 11.00 8.57
N LEU A 50 3.81 9.70 8.76
CA LEU A 50 5.15 9.11 8.70
C LEU A 50 5.69 9.05 7.26
N ILE A 51 4.86 8.68 6.27
CA ILE A 51 5.24 8.74 4.84
C ILE A 51 5.66 10.15 4.46
N TYR A 52 4.86 11.17 4.82
CA TYR A 52 5.20 12.57 4.57
C TYR A 52 6.55 12.92 5.19
N ALA A 53 6.76 12.61 6.48
CA ALA A 53 7.97 12.99 7.20
C ALA A 53 9.22 12.34 6.58
N ILE A 54 9.16 11.04 6.30
CA ILE A 54 10.24 10.28 5.65
C ILE A 54 10.52 10.85 4.26
N HIS A 55 9.47 11.07 3.47
CA HIS A 55 9.62 11.52 2.09
C HIS A 55 10.20 12.94 2.03
N ALA A 56 9.65 13.88 2.81
CA ALA A 56 10.15 15.26 2.90
C ALA A 56 11.64 15.29 3.27
N ARG A 57 12.05 14.43 4.22
CA ARG A 57 13.44 14.38 4.64
C ARG A 57 14.38 13.79 3.59
N LYS A 58 13.91 12.81 2.83
CA LYS A 58 14.67 12.15 1.76
C LYS A 58 14.78 13.00 0.49
N VAL A 59 13.75 13.78 0.13
CA VAL A 59 13.76 14.59 -1.12
C VAL A 59 14.41 15.96 -0.94
N HIS A 60 14.45 16.48 0.29
CA HIS A 60 15.09 17.76 0.64
C HIS A 60 16.25 17.59 1.65
N PRO A 61 17.27 16.76 1.37
CA PRO A 61 18.34 16.49 2.35
C PRO A 61 19.14 17.76 2.70
N GLU A 62 19.46 18.57 1.68
CA GLU A 62 20.25 19.81 1.80
C GLU A 62 19.54 20.92 2.59
N ALA A 63 18.20 20.92 2.61
CA ALA A 63 17.42 21.91 3.34
C ALA A 63 17.47 21.69 4.86
N ASN A 64 17.92 20.52 5.31
CA ASN A 64 18.05 20.16 6.72
C ASN A 64 16.80 20.45 7.57
N LEU A 65 15.61 20.19 7.00
CA LEU A 65 14.32 20.53 7.61
C LEU A 65 14.17 19.93 9.02
N ARG A 66 13.81 20.77 9.99
CA ARG A 66 13.43 20.38 11.35
C ARG A 66 11.97 19.94 11.36
N ILE A 67 11.75 18.63 11.38
CA ILE A 67 10.42 18.02 11.32
C ILE A 67 10.11 17.37 12.66
N SER A 68 8.96 17.73 13.25
CA SER A 68 8.41 17.07 14.44
C SER A 68 7.02 16.51 14.16
N VAL A 69 6.82 15.22 14.45
CA VAL A 69 5.53 14.53 14.40
C VAL A 69 4.99 14.39 15.82
N PHE A 70 3.76 14.81 16.06
CA PHE A 70 3.07 14.67 17.34
C PHE A 70 1.92 13.68 17.22
N GLU A 71 2.04 12.53 17.89
CA GLU A 71 1.02 11.47 17.95
C GLU A 71 0.39 11.42 19.34
N LYS A 72 -0.94 11.55 19.39
CA LYS A 72 -1.71 11.53 20.64
C LYS A 72 -1.55 10.20 21.39
N ALA A 73 -1.57 9.08 20.68
CA ALA A 73 -1.44 7.77 21.31
C ALA A 73 -0.05 7.56 21.90
N SER A 74 0.01 6.91 23.05
CA SER A 74 1.24 6.55 23.78
C SER A 74 2.18 5.62 23.00
N ARG A 75 1.64 4.91 22.02
CA ARG A 75 2.34 3.98 21.12
C ARG A 75 1.54 3.80 19.83
N PRO A 76 2.15 3.31 18.73
CA PRO A 76 1.44 2.93 17.53
C PRO A 76 0.25 2.00 17.85
N GLN A 77 -0.95 2.50 17.58
CA GLN A 77 -2.21 1.76 17.82
C GLN A 77 -2.58 0.90 16.61
N TRP A 78 -3.36 -0.13 16.89
CA TRP A 78 -4.09 -0.87 15.86
C TRP A 78 -4.90 0.08 14.96
N LYS A 79 -4.90 -0.22 13.65
CA LYS A 79 -5.73 0.46 12.63
C LYS A 79 -6.10 -0.56 11.54
N ILE A 80 -7.33 -0.45 11.02
CA ILE A 80 -7.72 -1.16 9.79
C ILE A 80 -7.02 -0.55 8.55
N GLY A 81 -6.95 -1.33 7.47
CA GLY A 81 -6.27 -0.97 6.23
C GLY A 81 -4.89 -1.59 6.19
N GLU A 82 -4.84 -2.87 5.82
CA GLU A 82 -3.67 -3.75 5.99
C GLU A 82 -3.05 -4.17 4.66
N SER A 83 -3.81 -4.13 3.56
CA SER A 83 -3.28 -4.50 2.24
C SER A 83 -2.60 -3.32 1.56
N THR A 84 -1.36 -3.54 1.12
CA THR A 84 -0.60 -2.60 0.29
C THR A 84 -0.32 -3.17 -1.09
N LEU A 85 -0.07 -2.31 -2.06
CA LEU A 85 0.08 -2.65 -3.47
C LEU A 85 1.53 -2.43 -3.92
N PRO A 86 1.89 -2.87 -5.14
CA PRO A 86 3.22 -2.62 -5.71
C PRO A 86 3.63 -1.14 -5.67
N HIS A 87 2.68 -0.21 -5.80
CA HIS A 87 2.93 1.23 -5.67
C HIS A 87 3.58 1.62 -4.33
N PHE A 88 3.07 1.06 -3.22
CA PHE A 88 3.66 1.27 -1.90
C PHE A 88 5.02 0.58 -1.78
N ALA A 89 5.17 -0.64 -2.32
CA ALA A 89 6.44 -1.36 -2.32
C ALA A 89 7.54 -0.65 -3.13
N GLN A 90 7.17 0.02 -4.22
CA GLN A 90 8.08 0.88 -4.98
C GLN A 90 8.59 2.05 -4.15
N TRP A 91 7.70 2.72 -3.40
CA TRP A 91 8.10 3.80 -2.50
C TRP A 91 9.01 3.30 -1.39
N THR A 92 8.68 2.21 -0.71
CA THR A 92 9.53 1.68 0.37
C THR A 92 10.89 1.26 -0.17
N LYS A 93 10.93 0.56 -1.31
CA LYS A 93 12.19 0.15 -1.98
C LYS A 93 13.04 1.38 -2.33
N SER A 94 12.43 2.41 -2.92
CA SER A 94 13.12 3.67 -3.28
C SER A 94 13.58 4.47 -2.06
N ALA A 95 12.90 4.32 -0.91
CA ALA A 95 13.30 4.93 0.35
C ALA A 95 14.45 4.18 1.07
N GLY A 96 14.77 2.96 0.64
CA GLY A 96 15.79 2.09 1.25
C GLY A 96 15.23 0.96 2.11
N MET A 97 13.91 0.76 2.12
CA MET A 97 13.21 -0.33 2.83
C MET A 97 12.67 -1.35 1.82
N ALA A 98 13.57 -2.17 1.27
CA ALA A 98 13.23 -3.20 0.31
C ALA A 98 12.52 -4.42 0.95
N ALA A 99 11.91 -5.26 0.11
CA ALA A 99 11.14 -6.41 0.54
C ALA A 99 11.94 -7.44 1.35
N GLU A 100 13.24 -7.56 1.12
CA GLU A 100 14.13 -8.46 1.88
C GLU A 100 14.14 -8.11 3.38
N TYR A 101 13.85 -6.86 3.75
CA TYR A 101 13.78 -6.42 5.14
C TYR A 101 12.34 -6.36 5.64
N LEU A 102 11.44 -5.79 4.84
CA LEU A 102 10.05 -5.57 5.26
C LEU A 102 9.24 -6.86 5.42
N LEU A 103 9.54 -7.91 4.63
CA LEU A 103 8.88 -9.21 4.80
C LEU A 103 9.29 -9.93 6.10
N ARG A 104 10.28 -9.41 6.85
CA ARG A 104 10.54 -9.90 8.21
C ARG A 104 9.46 -9.49 9.19
N PHE A 105 8.79 -8.35 8.94
CA PHE A 105 7.74 -7.80 9.79
C PHE A 105 6.33 -8.04 9.27
N PHE A 106 6.15 -8.22 7.96
CA PHE A 106 4.85 -8.21 7.30
C PHE A 106 4.59 -9.47 6.48
N GLY A 107 3.31 -9.76 6.23
CA GLY A 107 2.91 -10.82 5.31
C GLY A 107 3.23 -10.45 3.86
N LEU A 108 3.46 -11.46 3.02
CA LEU A 108 3.55 -11.27 1.58
C LEU A 108 2.19 -10.84 1.01
N HIS A 109 2.20 -9.85 0.11
CA HIS A 109 1.10 -9.61 -0.81
C HIS A 109 1.62 -9.69 -2.25
N ASN A 110 1.09 -10.61 -3.05
CA ASN A 110 1.60 -10.84 -4.39
C ASN A 110 0.51 -11.02 -5.46
N GLY A 111 -0.58 -10.26 -5.34
CA GLY A 111 -1.66 -10.22 -6.32
C GLY A 111 -3.02 -10.05 -5.67
N LEU A 112 -4.05 -9.92 -6.49
CA LEU A 112 -5.42 -9.77 -6.06
C LEU A 112 -6.24 -10.89 -6.69
N GLU A 113 -7.07 -11.54 -5.87
CA GLU A 113 -8.01 -12.55 -6.34
C GLU A 113 -9.43 -12.17 -5.93
N PHE A 114 -10.36 -12.43 -6.83
CA PHE A 114 -11.76 -12.06 -6.74
C PHE A 114 -12.62 -13.26 -7.10
N PHE A 115 -13.60 -13.55 -6.26
CA PHE A 115 -14.57 -14.62 -6.45
C PHE A 115 -15.96 -13.97 -6.45
N TYR A 116 -16.66 -14.01 -7.58
CA TYR A 116 -17.95 -13.35 -7.74
C TYR A 116 -19.06 -14.38 -7.58
N LEU A 117 -19.74 -14.32 -6.45
CA LEU A 117 -20.80 -15.26 -6.11
C LEU A 117 -22.01 -15.01 -7.00
N ASP A 118 -22.60 -16.10 -7.47
CA ASP A 118 -23.92 -16.07 -8.08
C ASP A 118 -24.98 -16.15 -6.95
N ARG A 119 -25.78 -15.10 -6.79
CA ARG A 119 -26.80 -15.05 -5.74
C ARG A 119 -27.93 -16.03 -6.03
N GLU A 120 -28.26 -16.23 -7.30
CA GLU A 120 -29.33 -17.08 -7.78
C GLU A 120 -28.91 -18.56 -7.83
N ASN A 121 -27.60 -18.84 -7.93
CA ASN A 121 -27.02 -20.19 -7.95
C ASN A 121 -25.94 -20.36 -6.85
N PRO A 122 -26.33 -20.70 -5.60
CA PRO A 122 -25.45 -20.61 -4.42
C PRO A 122 -24.16 -21.44 -4.40
N ASP A 123 -24.04 -22.43 -5.29
CA ASP A 123 -22.86 -23.28 -5.42
C ASP A 123 -21.91 -22.82 -6.53
N THR A 124 -22.29 -21.81 -7.32
CA THR A 124 -21.50 -21.31 -8.45
C THR A 124 -20.94 -19.92 -8.19
N TYR A 125 -19.76 -19.67 -8.75
CA TYR A 125 -19.12 -18.38 -8.78
C TYR A 125 -18.22 -18.31 -10.02
N THR A 126 -17.87 -17.11 -10.44
CA THR A 126 -16.75 -16.88 -11.37
C THR A 126 -15.59 -16.29 -10.62
N ALA A 127 -14.39 -16.30 -11.20
CA ALA A 127 -13.23 -15.73 -10.57
C ALA A 127 -12.42 -14.85 -11.51
N PHE A 128 -11.65 -13.95 -10.92
CA PHE A 128 -10.59 -13.18 -11.54
C PHE A 128 -9.39 -13.21 -10.61
N CYS A 129 -8.20 -13.48 -11.14
CA CYS A 129 -6.97 -13.37 -10.37
C CYS A 129 -5.92 -12.68 -11.22
N ASN A 130 -5.22 -11.72 -10.61
CA ASN A 130 -4.00 -11.14 -11.14
C ASN A 130 -2.85 -11.35 -10.17
N ASN A 131 -1.68 -11.65 -10.73
CA ASN A 131 -0.44 -11.61 -9.97
C ASN A 131 -0.05 -10.15 -9.65
N GLY A 132 0.80 -10.01 -8.63
CA GLY A 132 1.65 -8.82 -8.50
C GLY A 132 2.69 -8.75 -9.62
N PRO A 133 3.56 -7.74 -9.62
CA PRO A 133 4.72 -7.73 -10.52
C PRO A 133 5.60 -8.95 -10.24
N PRO A 134 6.43 -9.38 -11.20
CA PRO A 134 7.45 -10.39 -10.95
C PRO A 134 8.22 -10.11 -9.64
N PRO A 135 8.48 -11.13 -8.81
CA PRO A 135 8.90 -10.95 -7.42
C PRO A 135 10.28 -10.31 -7.26
N PHE A 136 11.12 -10.33 -8.30
CA PHE A 136 12.41 -9.63 -8.34
C PHE A 136 12.26 -8.10 -8.53
N LEU A 137 11.08 -7.61 -8.92
CA LEU A 137 10.78 -6.19 -9.04
C LEU A 137 10.38 -5.61 -7.67
N ALA A 138 9.18 -5.92 -7.18
CA ALA A 138 8.72 -5.51 -5.85
C ALA A 138 7.46 -6.28 -5.41
N PRO A 139 7.57 -7.28 -4.52
CA PRO A 139 6.38 -7.85 -3.89
C PRO A 139 5.76 -6.83 -2.93
N GLY A 140 4.43 -6.88 -2.77
CA GLY A 140 3.69 -6.06 -1.80
C GLY A 140 3.71 -6.65 -0.39
N TYR A 141 3.04 -5.95 0.53
CA TYR A 141 2.98 -6.33 1.95
C TYR A 141 1.55 -6.34 2.51
N GLN A 142 1.26 -7.32 3.36
CA GLN A 142 0.11 -7.32 4.26
C GLN A 142 0.57 -6.83 5.64
N LEU A 143 0.21 -5.59 5.97
CA LEU A 143 0.71 -4.86 7.12
C LEU A 143 -0.13 -5.14 8.37
N GLN A 144 0.53 -5.52 9.46
CA GLN A 144 0.01 -5.13 10.77
C GLN A 144 0.31 -3.63 10.97
N ARG A 145 -0.70 -2.78 10.82
CA ARG A 145 -0.68 -1.37 11.28
C ARG A 145 -0.30 -1.37 12.76
N SER A 146 0.29 -0.37 13.38
CA SER A 146 1.05 -0.53 14.65
C SER A 146 2.45 -1.08 14.45
N MET A 147 2.67 -2.23 13.79
CA MET A 147 4.03 -2.63 13.41
C MET A 147 4.56 -1.74 12.28
N SER A 148 3.77 -1.46 11.24
CA SER A 148 4.19 -0.54 10.17
C SER A 148 4.46 0.87 10.66
N GLU A 149 3.59 1.43 11.50
CA GLU A 149 3.83 2.74 12.09
C GLU A 149 5.04 2.73 13.05
N LEU A 150 5.33 1.64 13.75
CA LEU A 150 6.52 1.53 14.59
C LEU A 150 7.79 1.47 13.74
N VAL A 151 7.83 0.63 12.70
CA VAL A 151 8.94 0.55 11.74
C VAL A 151 9.20 1.92 11.11
N PHE A 152 8.16 2.61 10.66
CA PHE A 152 8.29 3.94 10.06
C PHE A 152 8.62 5.04 11.08
N THR A 153 8.22 4.89 12.34
CA THR A 153 8.67 5.78 13.43
C THR A 153 10.18 5.66 13.62
N VAL A 154 10.69 4.43 13.79
CA VAL A 154 12.13 4.20 13.97
C VAL A 154 12.91 4.64 12.73
N PHE A 155 12.39 4.36 11.53
CA PHE A 155 13.02 4.81 10.30
C PHE A 155 13.07 6.33 10.19
N ALA A 156 11.98 7.04 10.52
CA ALA A 156 11.96 8.50 10.54
C ALA A 156 12.94 9.08 11.58
N GLN A 157 13.01 8.47 12.77
CA GLN A 157 13.97 8.83 13.82
C GLN A 157 15.43 8.73 13.35
N ARG A 158 15.79 7.64 12.67
CA ARG A 158 17.13 7.46 12.06
C ARG A 158 17.44 8.48 10.96
N LEU A 159 16.42 9.05 10.32
CA LEU A 159 16.56 10.14 9.35
C LEU A 159 16.60 11.54 10.00
N GLY A 160 16.55 11.62 11.33
CA GLY A 160 16.59 12.86 12.09
C GLY A 160 15.24 13.57 12.25
N VAL A 161 14.13 12.88 11.99
CA VAL A 161 12.78 13.37 12.31
C VAL A 161 12.47 13.05 13.77
N ASN A 162 11.95 14.01 14.54
CA ASN A 162 11.48 13.73 15.90
C ASN A 162 10.02 13.26 15.85
N VAL A 163 9.72 12.11 16.44
CA VAL A 163 8.37 11.53 16.52
C VAL A 163 7.99 11.38 17.99
N TRP A 164 7.02 12.18 18.44
CA TRP A 164 6.58 12.30 19.82
C TRP A 164 5.24 11.59 20.02
N HIS A 165 5.30 10.36 20.52
CA HIS A 165 4.12 9.63 20.98
C HIS A 165 3.66 10.14 22.35
N GLY A 166 2.37 9.99 22.65
CA GLY A 166 1.75 10.51 23.87
C GLY A 166 1.67 12.04 23.92
N HIS A 167 1.80 12.72 22.78
CA HIS A 167 1.78 14.18 22.67
C HIS A 167 0.71 14.60 21.67
N ALA A 168 -0.34 15.28 22.13
CA ALA A 168 -1.45 15.71 21.29
C ALA A 168 -1.40 17.21 21.03
N ALA A 169 -1.64 17.62 19.80
CA ALA A 169 -1.93 19.02 19.51
C ALA A 169 -3.26 19.43 20.18
N ASP A 170 -3.26 20.55 20.89
CA ASP A 170 -4.49 21.21 21.35
C ASP A 170 -5.11 21.96 20.19
N ILE A 171 -5.90 21.22 19.43
CA ILE A 171 -6.54 21.72 18.21
C ILE A 171 -7.36 22.97 18.50
N GLN A 172 -7.99 23.12 19.67
CA GLN A 172 -8.85 24.27 19.96
C GLN A 172 -8.06 25.57 20.10
N ASN A 173 -6.84 25.48 20.65
CA ASN A 173 -5.97 26.62 20.91
C ASN A 173 -4.85 26.79 19.86
N THR A 174 -4.84 25.97 18.81
CA THR A 174 -3.96 26.18 17.65
C THR A 174 -4.32 27.47 16.91
N THR A 175 -3.32 28.31 16.64
CA THR A 175 -3.42 29.44 15.70
C THR A 175 -2.69 29.08 14.41
N LEU A 176 -3.40 29.11 13.29
CA LEU A 176 -2.81 28.92 11.95
C LEU A 176 -2.86 30.25 11.20
N SER A 177 -1.71 30.79 10.80
CA SER A 177 -1.60 32.08 10.14
C SER A 177 -0.26 32.23 9.39
N LYS A 178 -0.21 33.15 8.43
CA LYS A 178 1.03 33.46 7.70
C LYS A 178 2.15 34.06 8.57
N ASP A 179 1.79 34.69 9.69
CA ASP A 179 2.74 35.40 10.57
C ASP A 179 3.38 34.45 11.61
N GLY A 180 3.06 33.16 11.52
CA GLY A 180 3.60 32.06 12.33
C GLY A 180 2.48 31.20 12.91
N ASP A 181 2.54 29.90 12.65
CA ASP A 181 1.62 28.96 13.28
C ASP A 181 2.07 28.67 14.70
N SER A 182 1.12 28.51 15.61
CA SER A 182 1.37 28.06 16.98
C SER A 182 0.44 26.92 17.33
N VAL A 183 1.04 25.77 17.66
CA VAL A 183 0.36 24.52 17.98
C VAL A 183 0.74 24.13 19.41
N PRO A 184 -0.11 24.41 20.42
CA PRO A 184 0.14 23.93 21.77
C PRO A 184 0.15 22.40 21.80
N ILE A 185 1.16 21.82 22.44
CA ILE A 185 1.32 20.36 22.54
C ILE A 185 1.09 19.93 23.97
N ILE A 186 0.15 19.00 24.16
CA ILE A 186 -0.28 18.46 25.46
C ILE A 186 0.23 17.03 25.62
N ARG A 187 1.07 16.80 26.63
CA ARG A 187 1.47 15.46 27.06
C ARG A 187 0.28 14.73 27.67
N GLN A 188 0.02 13.53 27.18
CA GLN A 188 -1.21 12.82 27.48
C GLN A 188 -1.22 12.14 28.85
N SER A 189 -0.05 11.84 29.43
CA SER A 189 0.08 11.17 30.73
C SER A 189 -0.34 12.07 31.89
N ASP A 190 0.03 13.35 31.87
CA ASP A 190 -0.19 14.32 32.96
C ASP A 190 -1.05 15.52 32.55
N LYS A 191 -1.46 15.60 31.27
CA LYS A 191 -2.24 16.69 30.68
C LYS A 191 -1.55 18.05 30.76
N THR A 192 -0.22 18.05 30.88
CA THR A 192 0.57 19.28 30.85
C THR A 192 0.80 19.75 29.43
N GLN A 193 0.75 21.06 29.21
CA GLN A 193 1.29 21.65 27.99
C GLN A 193 2.82 21.58 28.07
N THR A 194 3.44 20.80 27.19
CA THR A 194 4.90 20.65 27.18
C THR A 194 5.56 21.81 26.46
N ILE A 195 5.05 22.16 25.28
CA ILE A 195 5.55 23.24 24.43
C ILE A 195 4.42 23.90 23.64
N VAL A 196 4.73 25.04 23.03
CA VAL A 196 4.00 25.56 21.88
C VAL A 196 4.90 25.37 20.67
N SER A 197 4.54 24.43 19.78
CA SER A 197 5.27 24.21 18.54
C SER A 197 4.97 25.35 17.58
N LYS A 198 6.02 25.99 17.07
CA LYS A 198 5.98 27.04 16.07
C LYS A 198 6.62 26.52 14.80
N SER A 199 5.93 26.73 13.69
CA SER A 199 6.41 26.34 12.36
C SER A 199 5.77 27.18 11.27
N PRO A 200 6.42 27.37 10.13
CA PRO A 200 5.81 27.96 8.93
C PRO A 200 4.81 27.01 8.23
N LEU A 201 4.83 25.71 8.57
CA LEU A 201 3.89 24.74 8.02
C LEU A 201 3.43 23.73 9.06
N VAL A 202 2.12 23.58 9.19
CA VAL A 202 1.43 22.52 9.94
C VAL A 202 0.81 21.52 8.98
N VAL A 203 1.10 20.23 9.18
CA VAL A 203 0.53 19.14 8.38
C VAL A 203 -0.51 18.39 9.20
N ASP A 204 -1.77 18.40 8.75
CA ASP A 204 -2.86 17.63 9.32
C ASP A 204 -2.81 16.18 8.81
N GLY A 205 -2.12 15.33 9.58
CA GLY A 205 -2.05 13.88 9.42
C GLY A 205 -3.06 13.13 10.29
N THR A 206 -4.13 13.78 10.78
CA THR A 206 -5.11 13.18 11.70
C THR A 206 -6.11 12.23 11.02
N GLY A 207 -5.96 12.01 9.72
CA GLY A 207 -6.78 11.10 8.93
C GLY A 207 -8.25 11.49 8.96
N ARG A 208 -9.15 10.50 9.07
CA ARG A 208 -10.61 10.72 9.03
C ARG A 208 -11.18 11.68 10.07
N PHE A 209 -10.42 12.01 11.12
CA PHE A 209 -10.84 12.98 12.12
C PHE A 209 -10.79 14.42 11.57
N ARG A 210 -9.95 14.69 10.56
CA ARG A 210 -9.90 15.95 9.83
C ARG A 210 -9.78 17.15 10.78
N GLN A 211 -8.91 17.06 11.79
CA GLN A 211 -8.95 17.96 12.94
C GLN A 211 -8.79 19.45 12.56
N TYR A 212 -8.04 19.75 11.50
CA TYR A 212 -7.92 21.11 10.94
C TYR A 212 -8.84 21.32 9.73
N ALA A 213 -8.87 20.38 8.79
CA ALA A 213 -9.70 20.51 7.59
C ALA A 213 -11.21 20.64 7.89
N SER A 214 -11.69 20.05 8.99
CA SER A 214 -13.09 20.16 9.44
C SER A 214 -13.46 21.53 9.98
N LYS A 215 -12.48 22.31 10.47
CA LYS A 215 -12.70 23.71 10.87
C LYS A 215 -12.83 24.63 9.67
N ALA A 216 -12.09 24.34 8.60
CA ALA A 216 -12.13 25.12 7.36
C ALA A 216 -13.41 24.84 6.57
N ALA A 217 -13.85 23.58 6.47
CA ALA A 217 -15.08 23.23 5.78
C ALA A 217 -15.74 21.94 6.28
N ARG A 218 -17.08 21.92 6.21
CA ARG A 218 -17.87 20.70 6.42
C ARG A 218 -17.46 19.63 5.43
N VAL A 219 -17.51 18.38 5.88
CA VAL A 219 -17.26 17.22 5.04
C VAL A 219 -18.28 17.12 3.91
N LYS A 220 -17.83 16.83 2.69
CA LYS A 220 -18.69 16.52 1.55
C LYS A 220 -18.98 15.03 1.50
N ARG A 221 -20.25 14.68 1.27
CA ARG A 221 -20.70 13.32 0.95
C ARG A 221 -21.06 13.26 -0.53
N PHE A 222 -20.99 12.05 -1.09
CA PHE A 222 -21.29 11.80 -2.49
C PHE A 222 -22.73 11.30 -2.65
N GLU A 223 -23.26 11.36 -3.87
CA GLU A 223 -24.60 10.90 -4.23
C GLU A 223 -24.66 9.37 -4.39
N ASN A 224 -25.88 8.82 -4.40
CA ASN A 224 -26.20 7.39 -4.37
C ASN A 224 -25.76 6.72 -3.06
N PHE A 225 -25.49 5.40 -3.11
CA PHE A 225 -25.14 4.63 -1.92
C PHE A 225 -23.76 5.02 -1.36
N ASN A 226 -23.64 4.95 -0.04
CA ASN A 226 -22.38 4.85 0.67
C ASN A 226 -22.12 3.39 1.06
N THR A 227 -21.09 3.16 1.86
CA THR A 227 -20.75 1.81 2.33
C THR A 227 -20.51 1.81 3.83
N ASP A 228 -20.81 0.68 4.45
CA ASP A 228 -20.52 0.33 5.83
C ASP A 228 -19.55 -0.86 5.84
N ALA A 229 -18.61 -0.90 6.77
CA ALA A 229 -17.71 -2.03 6.97
C ALA A 229 -17.84 -2.62 8.37
N PHE A 230 -17.76 -3.95 8.46
CA PHE A 230 -17.81 -4.69 9.72
C PHE A 230 -16.92 -5.94 9.63
N PHE A 231 -16.13 -6.17 10.67
CA PHE A 231 -14.99 -7.09 10.58
C PHE A 231 -14.49 -7.57 11.94
N GLY A 232 -13.66 -8.62 11.90
CA GLY A 232 -12.99 -9.21 13.05
C GLY A 232 -11.65 -9.81 12.64
N TYR A 233 -10.94 -10.36 13.62
CA TYR A 233 -9.66 -11.03 13.42
C TYR A 233 -9.79 -12.50 13.75
N PHE A 234 -9.14 -13.35 12.95
CA PHE A 234 -9.34 -14.79 13.01
C PHE A 234 -8.01 -15.52 12.99
N GLU A 235 -8.01 -16.74 13.51
CA GLU A 235 -7.00 -17.75 13.19
C GLU A 235 -7.60 -18.75 12.21
N ALA A 236 -6.79 -19.23 11.27
CA ALA A 236 -7.22 -20.32 10.41
C ALA A 236 -7.14 -21.63 11.19
N THR A 237 -8.25 -22.37 11.25
CA THR A 237 -8.31 -23.73 11.82
C THR A 237 -7.85 -24.77 10.80
N ASN A 238 -8.02 -24.49 9.50
CA ASN A 238 -7.50 -25.29 8.39
C ASN A 238 -7.36 -24.42 7.13
N GLU A 239 -6.22 -23.72 6.97
CA GLU A 239 -5.92 -22.84 5.81
C GLU A 239 -5.87 -23.63 4.50
N ASP A 240 -5.33 -24.86 4.52
CA ASP A 240 -5.08 -25.67 3.33
C ASP A 240 -6.37 -26.22 2.68
N ALA A 241 -7.50 -26.16 3.39
CA ALA A 241 -8.81 -26.56 2.86
C ALA A 241 -9.58 -25.42 2.19
N ILE A 242 -9.14 -24.16 2.31
CA ILE A 242 -9.82 -23.03 1.65
C ILE A 242 -9.85 -23.17 0.12
N PRO A 243 -8.77 -23.64 -0.56
CA PRO A 243 -8.80 -23.89 -2.00
C PRO A 243 -9.84 -24.94 -2.45
N GLU A 244 -10.35 -25.78 -1.55
CA GLU A 244 -11.46 -26.70 -1.85
C GLU A 244 -12.80 -25.97 -1.95
N GLU A 245 -12.92 -24.82 -1.30
CA GLU A 245 -14.13 -23.98 -1.34
C GLU A 245 -14.09 -22.93 -2.44
N LEU A 246 -12.88 -22.45 -2.75
CA LEU A 246 -12.58 -21.46 -3.78
C LEU A 246 -11.36 -21.93 -4.59
N GLU A 247 -11.61 -22.59 -5.72
CA GLU A 247 -10.55 -23.05 -6.62
C GLU A 247 -9.57 -21.91 -6.92
N GLY A 248 -8.28 -22.18 -6.71
CA GLY A 248 -7.21 -21.24 -6.97
C GLY A 248 -6.96 -20.20 -5.88
N PHE A 249 -7.64 -20.26 -4.73
CA PHE A 249 -7.33 -19.42 -3.58
C PHE A 249 -5.87 -19.56 -3.14
N GLU A 250 -5.18 -18.43 -3.00
CA GLU A 250 -3.81 -18.39 -2.48
C GLU A 250 -3.71 -17.31 -1.39
N GLY A 251 -3.40 -17.70 -0.14
CA GLY A 251 -3.31 -16.78 1.00
C GLY A 251 -2.17 -15.74 0.93
N GLY A 252 -1.35 -15.78 -0.13
CA GLY A 252 -0.38 -14.73 -0.48
C GLY A 252 -0.99 -13.56 -1.26
N HIS A 253 -2.25 -13.65 -1.66
CA HIS A 253 -3.02 -12.57 -2.28
C HIS A 253 -3.79 -11.75 -1.23
N THR A 254 -4.40 -10.64 -1.68
CA THR A 254 -5.60 -10.13 -0.99
C THR A 254 -6.80 -10.71 -1.71
N SER A 255 -7.61 -11.45 -0.96
CA SER A 255 -8.75 -12.18 -1.51
C SER A 255 -10.04 -11.39 -1.31
N HIS A 256 -10.89 -11.40 -2.33
CA HIS A 256 -12.15 -10.68 -2.35
C HIS A 256 -13.25 -11.67 -2.74
N ILE A 257 -14.26 -11.84 -1.89
CA ILE A 257 -15.47 -12.57 -2.25
C ILE A 257 -16.58 -11.55 -2.46
N CYS A 258 -16.98 -11.37 -3.71
CA CYS A 258 -17.85 -10.30 -4.20
C CYS A 258 -19.28 -10.82 -4.40
N PHE A 259 -20.27 -10.01 -4.07
CA PHE A 259 -21.69 -10.31 -4.16
C PHE A 259 -22.50 -9.01 -4.31
N PRO A 260 -23.78 -9.04 -4.70
CA PRO A 260 -24.53 -7.82 -5.04
C PRO A 260 -24.46 -6.67 -4.00
N GLU A 261 -24.55 -6.98 -2.71
CA GLU A 261 -24.51 -5.96 -1.65
C GLU A 261 -23.10 -5.41 -1.37
N GLY A 262 -22.04 -6.08 -1.83
CA GLY A 262 -20.67 -5.68 -1.55
C GLY A 262 -19.68 -6.83 -1.65
N TRP A 263 -18.77 -6.93 -0.68
CA TRP A 263 -17.71 -7.93 -0.72
C TRP A 263 -17.11 -8.23 0.65
N MET A 264 -16.47 -9.39 0.75
CA MET A 264 -15.65 -9.84 1.87
C MET A 264 -14.17 -9.75 1.50
N TYR A 265 -13.33 -9.20 2.37
CA TYR A 265 -11.88 -9.33 2.27
C TYR A 265 -11.36 -10.47 3.15
N LEU A 266 -10.30 -11.12 2.69
CA LEU A 266 -9.44 -11.98 3.52
C LEU A 266 -7.99 -11.53 3.35
N ILE A 267 -7.35 -11.15 4.46
CA ILE A 267 -5.96 -10.68 4.48
C ILE A 267 -5.18 -11.47 5.52
N ARG A 268 -4.27 -12.32 5.05
CA ARG A 268 -3.33 -13.06 5.89
C ARG A 268 -2.17 -12.17 6.31
N MET A 269 -1.93 -12.02 7.60
CA MET A 269 -0.86 -11.14 8.09
C MET A 269 -0.12 -11.71 9.29
N LEU A 270 1.12 -11.25 9.45
CA LEU A 270 1.93 -11.52 10.62
C LEU A 270 1.62 -10.49 11.71
N SER A 271 1.31 -10.95 12.91
CA SER A 271 1.04 -10.12 14.07
C SER A 271 2.14 -10.25 15.12
N TRP A 272 2.56 -9.10 15.64
CA TRP A 272 3.54 -8.93 16.72
C TRP A 272 2.88 -8.58 18.07
N HIS A 273 1.56 -8.78 18.15
CA HIS A 273 0.78 -8.42 19.33
C HIS A 273 1.33 -9.11 20.60
N GLY A 274 1.41 -8.35 21.69
CA GLY A 274 1.95 -8.83 22.97
C GLY A 274 3.48 -8.78 23.10
N SER A 275 4.21 -8.28 22.09
CA SER A 275 5.65 -8.03 22.21
C SER A 275 5.95 -6.76 23.02
N PRO A 276 6.95 -6.76 23.92
CA PRO A 276 7.37 -5.56 24.65
C PRO A 276 7.93 -4.47 23.73
N MET A 277 7.66 -3.20 24.02
CA MET A 277 8.10 -2.09 23.17
C MET A 277 9.62 -2.02 22.98
N ALA A 278 10.39 -2.11 24.07
CA ALA A 278 11.86 -2.04 24.01
C ALA A 278 12.46 -3.13 23.11
N ASN A 279 11.91 -4.34 23.19
CA ASN A 279 12.32 -5.49 22.40
C ASN A 279 12.06 -5.27 20.89
N LEU A 280 10.87 -4.75 20.56
CA LEU A 280 10.53 -4.40 19.18
C LEU A 280 11.47 -3.31 18.62
N LEU A 281 11.82 -2.31 19.43
CA LEU A 281 12.72 -1.23 19.01
C LEU A 281 14.13 -1.73 18.72
N ASP A 282 14.68 -2.61 19.56
CA ASP A 282 15.97 -3.26 19.31
C ASP A 282 15.92 -4.10 18.03
N MET A 283 14.88 -4.93 17.86
CA MET A 283 14.69 -5.77 16.67
C MET A 283 14.59 -4.94 15.38
N ILE A 284 13.78 -3.87 15.40
CA ILE A 284 13.59 -3.02 14.23
C ILE A 284 14.90 -2.31 13.87
N ASN A 285 15.62 -1.75 14.84
CA ASN A 285 16.91 -1.14 14.58
C ASN A 285 17.92 -2.14 14.03
N TYR A 286 17.92 -3.38 14.51
CA TYR A 286 18.78 -4.43 13.99
C TYR A 286 18.50 -4.75 12.52
N VAL A 287 17.24 -4.87 12.12
CA VAL A 287 16.87 -5.07 10.71
C VAL A 287 17.20 -3.84 9.85
N LEU A 288 17.05 -2.63 10.39
CA LEU A 288 17.44 -1.40 9.68
C LEU A 288 18.96 -1.26 9.52
N ASP A 289 19.76 -1.68 10.51
CA ASP A 289 21.23 -1.77 10.40
C ASP A 289 21.61 -2.73 9.25
N HIS A 290 20.91 -3.86 9.10
CA HIS A 290 21.09 -4.76 7.95
C HIS A 290 20.67 -4.16 6.61
N ALA A 291 19.59 -3.38 6.59
CA ALA A 291 19.12 -2.69 5.41
C ALA A 291 20.13 -1.65 4.90
N GLU A 292 20.75 -0.91 5.82
CA GLU A 292 21.81 0.05 5.51
C GLU A 292 23.08 -0.62 4.95
N LEU A 293 23.40 -1.84 5.41
CA LEU A 293 24.52 -2.63 4.88
C LEU A 293 24.23 -3.35 3.56
N GLY A 294 22.97 -3.42 3.13
CA GLY A 294 22.59 -4.20 1.95
C GLY A 294 22.72 -5.71 2.14
N THR A 295 22.40 -6.21 3.35
CA THR A 295 22.54 -7.65 3.66
C THR A 295 21.63 -8.50 2.77
N PRO A 296 22.16 -9.53 2.07
CA PRO A 296 21.33 -10.41 1.24
C PRO A 296 20.25 -11.14 2.04
N HIS A 297 19.09 -11.37 1.43
CA HIS A 297 17.96 -12.09 2.05
C HIS A 297 18.34 -13.39 2.78
N ASP A 298 19.15 -14.25 2.16
CA ASP A 298 19.51 -15.56 2.73
C ASP A 298 20.48 -15.45 3.94
N GLU A 299 21.16 -14.31 4.10
CA GLU A 299 22.04 -14.02 5.24
C GLU A 299 21.28 -13.35 6.40
N MET A 300 20.06 -12.86 6.17
CA MET A 300 19.22 -12.27 7.21
C MET A 300 18.68 -13.34 8.17
N PRO A 301 18.56 -13.03 9.47
CA PRO A 301 17.67 -13.78 10.34
C PRO A 301 16.24 -13.76 9.79
N SER A 302 15.58 -14.90 9.94
CA SER A 302 14.16 -15.08 9.64
C SER A 302 13.29 -14.44 10.72
N THR A 303 12.01 -14.27 10.46
CA THR A 303 11.05 -13.72 11.43
C THR A 303 11.08 -14.45 12.77
N TYR A 304 11.12 -15.78 12.78
CA TYR A 304 11.10 -16.56 14.02
C TYR A 304 12.42 -16.48 14.76
N GLU A 305 13.55 -16.47 14.04
CA GLU A 305 14.87 -16.20 14.64
C GLU A 305 14.90 -14.79 15.27
N LEU A 306 14.38 -13.77 14.58
CA LEU A 306 14.27 -12.41 15.14
C LEU A 306 13.38 -12.37 16.39
N ALA A 307 12.23 -13.06 16.34
CA ALA A 307 11.34 -13.16 17.49
C ALA A 307 12.04 -13.78 18.70
N GLU A 308 12.83 -14.83 18.50
CA GLU A 308 13.62 -15.47 19.56
C GLU A 308 14.76 -14.57 20.05
N MET A 309 15.59 -14.02 19.14
CA MET A 309 16.75 -13.17 19.46
C MET A 309 16.38 -11.95 20.32
N PHE A 310 15.20 -11.39 20.08
CA PHE A 310 14.73 -10.18 20.75
C PHE A 310 13.61 -10.44 21.76
N ASP A 311 13.25 -11.69 22.04
CA ASP A 311 12.14 -12.05 22.95
C ASP A 311 10.83 -11.30 22.57
N CYS A 312 10.45 -11.41 21.30
CA CYS A 312 9.21 -10.89 20.75
C CYS A 312 8.23 -12.03 20.47
N LYS A 313 6.94 -11.71 20.45
CA LYS A 313 5.86 -12.64 20.13
C LYS A 313 5.42 -12.44 18.70
N THR A 314 5.21 -13.54 17.98
CA THR A 314 4.66 -13.52 16.63
C THR A 314 3.55 -14.55 16.47
N LYS A 315 2.55 -14.23 15.65
CA LYS A 315 1.46 -15.14 15.27
C LYS A 315 0.92 -14.76 13.88
N TRP A 316 0.64 -15.76 13.04
CA TRP A 316 -0.14 -15.56 11.82
C TRP A 316 -1.63 -15.43 12.16
N ILE A 317 -2.26 -14.38 11.65
CA ILE A 317 -3.69 -14.11 11.82
C ILE A 317 -4.31 -13.70 10.48
N TRP A 318 -5.64 -13.65 10.45
CA TRP A 318 -6.43 -13.23 9.31
C TRP A 318 -7.30 -12.04 9.68
N SER A 319 -7.22 -10.97 8.88
CA SER A 319 -8.24 -9.92 8.85
C SER A 319 -9.35 -10.40 7.94
N ILE A 320 -10.58 -10.49 8.46
CA ILE A 320 -11.74 -10.85 7.64
C ILE A 320 -12.87 -9.89 7.94
N GLY A 321 -13.45 -9.34 6.88
CA GLY A 321 -14.48 -8.34 7.02
C GLY A 321 -15.26 -8.11 5.75
N TYR A 322 -16.41 -7.47 5.92
CA TYR A 322 -17.28 -7.07 4.84
C TYR A 322 -17.24 -5.56 4.65
N ALA A 323 -17.40 -5.12 3.41
CA ALA A 323 -17.81 -3.77 3.08
C ALA A 323 -19.05 -3.86 2.17
N THR A 324 -20.19 -3.41 2.69
CA THR A 324 -21.49 -3.50 2.01
C THR A 324 -22.07 -2.11 1.76
N ARG A 325 -22.93 -1.99 0.76
CA ARG A 325 -23.70 -0.77 0.51
C ARG A 325 -24.58 -0.44 1.72
N ASP A 326 -24.78 0.84 1.98
CA ASP A 326 -25.60 1.32 3.10
C ASP A 326 -27.11 1.17 2.86
N ASP A 327 -27.51 0.84 1.63
CA ASP A 327 -28.87 0.44 1.23
C ASP A 327 -29.09 -1.09 1.26
N THR A 328 -28.19 -1.86 1.88
CA THR A 328 -28.38 -3.31 2.12
C THR A 328 -29.57 -3.57 3.03
N THR A 329 -30.50 -4.41 2.58
CA THR A 329 -31.67 -4.85 3.38
C THR A 329 -31.26 -5.87 4.45
N TYR A 330 -31.51 -5.56 5.73
CA TYR A 330 -31.32 -6.47 6.87
C TYR A 330 -32.67 -6.93 7.45
N PRO A 331 -32.77 -8.16 7.99
CA PRO A 331 -33.99 -8.67 8.59
C PRO A 331 -34.35 -7.93 9.88
N ALA A 332 -35.64 -7.94 10.24
CA ALA A 332 -36.13 -7.31 11.48
C ALA A 332 -35.50 -7.95 12.73
N ASP A 333 -35.33 -9.28 12.75
CA ASP A 333 -34.64 -10.01 13.82
C ASP A 333 -33.14 -10.15 13.53
N LEU A 334 -32.45 -9.02 13.41
CA LEU A 334 -30.99 -9.02 13.31
C LEU A 334 -30.32 -9.40 14.65
N ALA A 335 -31.06 -9.35 15.77
CA ALA A 335 -30.55 -9.66 17.10
C ALA A 335 -30.17 -11.14 17.27
N SER A 336 -30.82 -12.07 16.55
CA SER A 336 -30.48 -13.49 16.59
C SER A 336 -29.09 -13.84 16.03
N TYR A 337 -28.41 -12.87 15.39
CA TYR A 337 -27.13 -13.08 14.73
C TYR A 337 -25.91 -12.67 15.57
N GLY A 338 -26.09 -12.15 16.79
CA GLY A 338 -24.96 -11.75 17.63
C GLY A 338 -25.31 -10.73 18.71
N SER A 339 -24.30 -10.42 19.51
CA SER A 339 -24.39 -9.49 20.65
C SER A 339 -24.18 -8.03 20.26
N SER A 340 -23.30 -7.75 19.30
CA SER A 340 -22.98 -6.40 18.81
C SER A 340 -23.48 -6.17 17.38
N GLU A 341 -23.62 -4.92 16.95
CA GLU A 341 -24.07 -4.62 15.58
C GLU A 341 -23.11 -5.17 14.52
N GLY A 342 -21.79 -5.02 14.73
CA GLY A 342 -20.77 -5.54 13.80
C GLY A 342 -20.86 -7.06 13.65
N GLU A 343 -20.95 -7.78 14.77
CA GLU A 343 -21.13 -9.25 14.79
C GLU A 343 -22.41 -9.68 14.07
N ARG A 344 -23.54 -9.02 14.37
CA ARG A 344 -24.84 -9.36 13.79
C ARG A 344 -24.84 -9.21 12.27
N ARG A 345 -24.31 -8.09 11.75
CA ARG A 345 -24.22 -7.84 10.31
C ARG A 345 -23.25 -8.82 9.64
N PHE A 346 -22.10 -9.08 10.27
CA PHE A 346 -21.13 -10.07 9.80
C PHE A 346 -21.79 -11.43 9.62
N ASN A 347 -22.34 -11.98 10.71
CA ASN A 347 -22.95 -13.31 10.72
C ASN A 347 -24.19 -13.40 9.81
N PHE A 348 -24.96 -12.31 9.66
CA PHE A 348 -26.07 -12.26 8.72
C PHE A 348 -25.61 -12.44 7.27
N ILE A 349 -24.64 -11.62 6.83
CA ILE A 349 -24.11 -11.71 5.46
C ILE A 349 -23.44 -13.07 5.22
N THR A 350 -22.64 -13.55 6.19
CA THR A 350 -22.03 -14.89 6.10
C THR A 350 -23.08 -15.99 5.93
N LYS A 351 -24.20 -15.92 6.65
CA LYS A 351 -25.29 -16.92 6.54
C LYS A 351 -26.11 -16.77 5.25
N LYS A 352 -26.17 -15.56 4.67
CA LYS A 352 -26.95 -15.27 3.46
C LYS A 352 -26.38 -15.99 2.22
N TYR A 353 -25.06 -16.14 2.13
CA TYR A 353 -24.39 -16.79 1.01
C TYR A 353 -23.69 -18.07 1.45
N LYS A 354 -24.08 -19.21 0.88
CA LYS A 354 -23.53 -20.53 1.22
C LYS A 354 -22.00 -20.56 1.18
N LYS A 355 -21.39 -20.05 0.09
CA LYS A 355 -19.93 -20.02 -0.08
C LYS A 355 -19.19 -19.19 0.96
N LEU A 356 -19.79 -18.12 1.49
CA LEU A 356 -19.19 -17.37 2.60
C LEU A 356 -19.15 -18.21 3.88
N GLY A 357 -20.23 -18.94 4.18
CA GLY A 357 -20.27 -19.88 5.31
C GLY A 357 -19.28 -21.04 5.14
N ASP A 358 -19.17 -21.58 3.92
CA ASP A 358 -18.23 -22.65 3.59
C ASP A 358 -16.77 -22.22 3.84
N VAL A 359 -16.39 -21.00 3.44
CA VAL A 359 -15.06 -20.44 3.72
C VAL A 359 -14.88 -20.16 5.21
N MET A 360 -15.85 -19.50 5.86
CA MET A 360 -15.73 -19.07 7.25
C MET A 360 -15.63 -20.23 8.26
N ARG A 361 -16.06 -21.45 7.91
CA ARG A 361 -15.91 -22.63 8.79
C ARG A 361 -14.45 -23.01 9.06
N HIS A 362 -13.52 -22.52 8.22
CA HIS A 362 -12.08 -22.73 8.33
C HIS A 362 -11.39 -21.67 9.21
N PHE A 363 -12.16 -20.81 9.88
CA PHE A 363 -11.65 -19.73 10.72
C PHE A 363 -12.28 -19.73 12.10
N ALA A 364 -11.48 -19.44 13.12
CA ALA A 364 -11.95 -19.20 14.49
C ALA A 364 -11.67 -17.74 14.88
N LEU A 365 -12.67 -17.08 15.46
CA LEU A 365 -12.56 -15.69 15.90
C LEU A 365 -11.52 -15.57 17.02
N LEU A 366 -10.68 -14.53 16.94
CA LEU A 366 -9.77 -14.12 18.01
C LEU A 366 -10.48 -13.07 18.89
N PRO A 367 -10.97 -13.44 20.09
CA PRO A 367 -11.73 -12.53 20.93
C PRO A 367 -10.83 -11.44 21.49
N ASP A 368 -11.27 -10.18 21.35
CA ASP A 368 -10.63 -8.99 21.92
C ASP A 368 -9.12 -8.91 21.65
N TYR A 369 -8.72 -9.34 20.45
CA TYR A 369 -7.31 -9.53 20.07
C TYR A 369 -6.47 -8.25 20.13
N HIS A 370 -7.10 -7.08 20.02
CA HIS A 370 -6.43 -5.77 20.11
C HIS A 370 -6.80 -5.00 21.38
N GLY A 371 -7.36 -5.69 22.38
CA GLY A 371 -7.80 -5.14 23.66
C GLY A 371 -9.31 -5.29 23.88
N PRO A 372 -9.84 -4.96 25.07
CA PRO A 372 -11.25 -5.13 25.39
C PRO A 372 -12.18 -4.44 24.38
N GLY A 373 -13.22 -5.16 23.92
CA GLY A 373 -14.21 -4.63 22.98
C GLY A 373 -13.73 -4.59 21.52
N THR A 374 -12.73 -5.39 21.17
CA THR A 374 -12.14 -5.46 19.82
C THR A 374 -12.40 -6.78 19.10
N SER A 375 -13.25 -7.65 19.65
CA SER A 375 -13.71 -8.86 18.96
C SER A 375 -14.38 -8.54 17.62
N TRP A 376 -15.16 -7.44 17.58
CA TRP A 376 -15.89 -7.01 16.39
C TRP A 376 -15.80 -5.50 16.22
N TYR A 377 -15.67 -5.08 14.97
CA TYR A 377 -15.63 -3.68 14.59
C TYR A 377 -16.74 -3.36 13.60
N ILE A 378 -17.20 -2.11 13.62
CA ILE A 378 -18.10 -1.56 12.61
C ILE A 378 -17.74 -0.10 12.34
N ARG A 379 -17.81 0.31 11.08
CA ARG A 379 -17.70 1.70 10.65
C ARG A 379 -18.69 1.96 9.53
N LYS A 380 -19.48 3.01 9.69
CA LYS A 380 -20.54 3.38 8.76
C LYS A 380 -20.17 4.58 7.92
N GLN A 381 -20.79 4.72 6.76
CA GLN A 381 -20.66 5.89 5.89
C GLN A 381 -19.19 6.20 5.56
N LEU A 382 -18.52 5.23 4.93
CA LEU A 382 -17.07 5.28 4.67
C LEU A 382 -16.65 6.44 3.77
N SER A 383 -17.36 6.69 2.67
CA SER A 383 -16.93 7.65 1.64
C SER A 383 -17.17 9.11 2.05
N TYR A 384 -16.13 9.95 1.93
CA TYR A 384 -16.20 11.40 2.15
C TYR A 384 -15.05 12.16 1.49
N GLN A 385 -15.21 13.49 1.35
CA GLN A 385 -14.16 14.40 0.88
C GLN A 385 -14.06 15.66 1.76
N SER A 386 -12.85 16.14 2.00
CA SER A 386 -12.60 17.49 2.52
C SER A 386 -12.72 18.52 1.42
N GLN A 387 -13.52 19.56 1.62
CA GLN A 387 -13.68 20.63 0.62
C GLN A 387 -12.54 21.64 0.63
N VAL A 388 -11.84 21.76 1.76
CA VAL A 388 -10.63 22.58 1.92
C VAL A 388 -9.54 21.67 2.47
N VAL A 389 -8.42 21.58 1.75
CA VAL A 389 -7.31 20.68 2.06
C VAL A 389 -6.00 21.41 2.34
N SER A 390 -5.95 22.72 2.10
CA SER A 390 -4.85 23.59 2.48
C SER A 390 -5.36 24.99 2.85
N GLY A 391 -4.51 25.78 3.48
CA GLY A 391 -4.75 27.18 3.80
C GLY A 391 -3.47 27.84 4.32
N PRO A 392 -3.52 29.12 4.74
CA PRO A 392 -2.36 29.81 5.27
C PRO A 392 -1.73 29.03 6.44
N GLY A 393 -0.49 28.56 6.27
CA GLY A 393 0.25 27.80 7.27
C GLY A 393 -0.09 26.31 7.38
N TRP A 394 -1.03 25.75 6.60
CA TRP A 394 -1.36 24.33 6.77
C TRP A 394 -1.82 23.58 5.52
N VAL A 395 -1.63 22.26 5.56
CA VAL A 395 -2.11 21.29 4.56
C VAL A 395 -2.58 20.00 5.24
N THR A 396 -3.59 19.32 4.70
CA THR A 396 -4.00 17.99 5.16
C THR A 396 -3.60 16.92 4.16
N ILE A 397 -3.28 15.72 4.66
CA ILE A 397 -2.79 14.60 3.85
C ILE A 397 -3.56 13.30 4.16
N GLY A 398 -3.48 12.32 3.25
CA GLY A 398 -4.04 10.99 3.44
C GLY A 398 -5.56 11.01 3.63
N ASP A 399 -6.08 10.22 4.57
CA ASP A 399 -7.51 10.20 4.91
C ASP A 399 -8.09 11.59 5.30
N GLY A 400 -7.23 12.58 5.59
CA GLY A 400 -7.63 13.96 5.81
C GLY A 400 -8.20 14.64 4.56
N ILE A 401 -7.72 14.29 3.35
CA ILE A 401 -8.26 14.82 2.08
C ILE A 401 -9.60 14.16 1.72
N GLY A 402 -9.80 12.92 2.14
CA GLY A 402 -10.97 12.11 1.82
C GLY A 402 -10.65 10.61 1.88
N PHE A 403 -11.70 9.80 1.86
CA PHE A 403 -11.61 8.34 1.79
C PHE A 403 -12.82 7.81 1.02
N THR A 404 -12.69 6.64 0.40
CA THR A 404 -13.78 6.01 -0.37
C THR A 404 -14.18 4.67 0.24
N ASN A 405 -13.38 3.63 0.01
CA ASN A 405 -13.66 2.25 0.40
C ASN A 405 -12.36 1.45 0.54
N PRO A 406 -12.35 0.34 1.30
CA PRO A 406 -11.20 -0.57 1.34
C PRO A 406 -10.89 -1.29 0.00
N LEU A 407 -11.82 -1.34 -0.95
CA LEU A 407 -11.68 -2.09 -2.20
C LEU A 407 -10.51 -1.56 -3.03
N LEU A 408 -9.58 -2.44 -3.44
CA LEU A 408 -8.32 -2.10 -4.11
C LEU A 408 -7.40 -1.17 -3.29
N SER A 409 -7.58 -1.12 -1.98
CA SER A 409 -6.69 -0.46 -1.02
C SER A 409 -6.30 1.01 -1.32
N PRO A 410 -7.16 1.90 -1.86
CA PRO A 410 -6.76 3.25 -2.22
C PRO A 410 -6.34 4.10 -1.01
N GLY A 411 -6.85 3.79 0.19
CA GLY A 411 -6.58 4.58 1.41
C GLY A 411 -5.09 4.75 1.72
N ILE A 412 -4.28 3.70 1.58
CA ILE A 412 -2.81 3.82 1.69
C ILE A 412 -2.20 4.14 0.33
N ASN A 413 -2.51 3.34 -0.68
CA ASN A 413 -1.73 3.32 -1.91
C ASN A 413 -1.99 4.54 -2.80
N ALA A 414 -3.24 4.99 -2.93
CA ALA A 414 -3.54 6.23 -3.64
C ALA A 414 -3.41 7.44 -2.69
N GLY A 415 -3.77 7.26 -1.42
CA GLY A 415 -3.67 8.30 -0.39
C GLY A 415 -2.23 8.78 -0.17
N MET A 416 -1.22 7.93 -0.37
CA MET A 416 0.18 8.34 -0.20
C MET A 416 0.62 9.39 -1.22
N ALA A 417 -0.01 9.46 -2.40
CA ALA A 417 0.27 10.51 -3.38
C ALA A 417 0.06 11.90 -2.79
N SER A 418 -1.01 12.08 -1.99
CA SER A 418 -1.26 13.33 -1.25
C SER A 418 -0.19 13.61 -0.19
N SER A 419 0.41 12.58 0.40
CA SER A 419 1.46 12.73 1.42
C SER A 419 2.81 13.08 0.79
N THR A 420 3.19 12.38 -0.28
CA THR A 420 4.46 12.61 -0.99
C THR A 420 4.42 13.91 -1.79
N PHE A 421 3.28 14.29 -2.37
CA PHE A 421 3.15 15.55 -3.09
C PHE A 421 3.22 16.76 -2.16
N ALA A 422 2.54 16.71 -1.01
CA ALA A 422 2.68 17.76 0.00
C ALA A 422 4.14 17.86 0.50
N ALA A 423 4.81 16.72 0.71
CA ALA A 423 6.22 16.67 1.10
C ALA A 423 7.14 17.33 0.05
N GLU A 424 6.91 17.10 -1.24
CA GLU A 424 7.64 17.74 -2.33
C GLU A 424 7.47 19.27 -2.30
N LEU A 425 6.22 19.75 -2.16
CA LEU A 425 5.89 21.18 -2.14
C LEU A 425 6.35 21.92 -0.88
N THR A 426 6.71 21.19 0.19
CA THR A 426 7.10 21.76 1.50
C THR A 426 8.09 22.90 1.38
N LEU A 427 9.21 22.70 0.68
CA LEU A 427 10.29 23.69 0.64
C LEU A 427 9.83 25.00 -0.03
N ALA A 428 9.09 24.90 -1.13
CA ALA A 428 8.51 26.06 -1.80
C ALA A 428 7.44 26.72 -0.92
N GLY A 429 6.63 25.94 -0.22
CA GLY A 429 5.59 26.43 0.69
C GLY A 429 6.15 27.25 1.87
N ILE A 430 7.22 26.78 2.51
CA ILE A 430 7.85 27.49 3.64
C ILE A 430 8.72 28.68 3.21
N GLN A 431 9.24 28.68 1.97
CA GLN A 431 10.06 29.77 1.44
C GLN A 431 9.23 30.89 0.79
N ALA A 432 7.94 30.69 0.60
CA ALA A 432 7.03 31.68 0.04
C ALA A 432 7.08 32.96 0.90
N LYS A 433 7.28 34.11 0.25
CA LYS A 433 7.46 35.42 0.91
C LYS A 433 6.15 36.17 1.09
N SER A 434 5.10 35.73 0.41
CA SER A 434 3.77 36.30 0.49
C SER A 434 2.71 35.20 0.56
N GLU A 435 1.53 35.58 1.04
CA GLU A 435 0.36 34.71 1.06
C GLU A 435 -0.05 34.29 -0.36
N GLU A 436 0.08 35.18 -1.33
CA GLU A 436 -0.19 34.89 -2.74
C GLU A 436 0.78 33.83 -3.31
N GLU A 437 2.08 33.94 -3.03
CA GLU A 437 3.06 32.93 -3.41
C GLU A 437 2.75 31.57 -2.76
N SER A 438 2.42 31.57 -1.47
CA SER A 438 2.08 30.34 -0.73
C SER A 438 0.82 29.67 -1.30
N LEU A 439 -0.24 30.44 -1.54
CA LEU A 439 -1.46 29.95 -2.17
C LEU A 439 -1.20 29.42 -3.58
N ALA A 440 -0.33 30.06 -4.36
CA ALA A 440 0.03 29.58 -5.69
C ALA A 440 0.77 28.23 -5.66
N VAL A 441 1.61 27.98 -4.65
CA VAL A 441 2.26 26.67 -4.42
C VAL A 441 1.20 25.62 -4.12
N TRP A 442 0.34 25.87 -3.13
CA TRP A 442 -0.65 24.89 -2.66
C TRP A 442 -1.85 24.72 -3.61
N LYS A 443 -2.09 25.65 -4.53
CA LYS A 443 -3.16 25.52 -5.54
C LYS A 443 -3.04 24.24 -6.37
N LYS A 444 -1.81 23.83 -6.71
CA LYS A 444 -1.55 22.57 -7.45
C LYS A 444 -1.99 21.35 -6.64
N TYR A 445 -1.77 21.40 -5.32
CA TYR A 445 -2.18 20.38 -4.38
C TYR A 445 -3.71 20.32 -4.23
N ASP A 446 -4.34 21.48 -4.09
CA ASP A 446 -5.79 21.60 -4.00
C ASP A 446 -6.49 21.06 -5.25
N ASP A 447 -5.98 21.39 -6.44
CA ASP A 447 -6.54 20.92 -7.72
C ASP A 447 -6.46 19.39 -7.85
N TYR A 448 -5.32 18.81 -7.46
CA TYR A 448 -5.18 17.35 -7.40
C TYR A 448 -6.21 16.73 -6.45
N CYS A 449 -6.30 17.23 -5.21
CA CYS A 449 -7.21 16.69 -4.20
C CYS A 449 -8.70 16.84 -4.58
N ALA A 450 -9.05 17.93 -5.27
CA ALA A 450 -10.40 18.19 -5.76
C ALA A 450 -10.86 17.12 -6.76
N GLY A 451 -9.97 16.66 -7.65
CA GLY A 451 -10.26 15.62 -8.65
C GLY A 451 -10.03 14.18 -8.18
N ALA A 452 -9.09 13.95 -7.26
CA ALA A 452 -8.69 12.60 -6.85
C ALA A 452 -9.83 11.84 -6.16
N VAL A 453 -10.39 12.37 -5.07
CA VAL A 453 -11.41 11.66 -4.26
C VAL A 453 -12.69 11.36 -5.05
N PRO A 454 -13.26 12.29 -5.85
CA PRO A 454 -14.42 11.98 -6.68
C PRO A 454 -14.16 10.89 -7.72
N SER A 455 -12.98 10.87 -8.34
CA SER A 455 -12.63 9.84 -9.33
C SER A 455 -12.50 8.45 -8.67
N LEU A 456 -11.89 8.36 -7.49
CA LEU A 456 -11.83 7.12 -6.71
C LEU A 456 -13.21 6.69 -6.19
N HIS A 457 -14.12 7.64 -5.94
CA HIS A 457 -15.49 7.33 -5.55
C HIS A 457 -16.28 6.76 -6.74
N LEU A 458 -16.11 7.32 -7.94
CA LEU A 458 -16.67 6.73 -9.16
C LEU A 458 -16.13 5.32 -9.38
N MET A 459 -14.83 5.09 -9.18
CA MET A 459 -14.23 3.75 -9.23
C MET A 459 -14.91 2.79 -8.26
N ASN A 460 -15.13 3.21 -7.01
CA ASN A 460 -15.83 2.39 -6.04
C ASN A 460 -17.26 2.05 -6.49
N GLN A 461 -18.05 3.04 -6.94
CA GLN A 461 -19.41 2.78 -7.42
C GLN A 461 -19.43 1.83 -8.62
N PHE A 462 -18.55 2.06 -9.59
CA PHE A 462 -18.39 1.20 -10.76
C PHE A 462 -18.15 -0.26 -10.36
N LEU A 463 -17.17 -0.52 -9.48
CA LEU A 463 -16.83 -1.88 -9.06
C LEU A 463 -17.95 -2.55 -8.23
N TYR A 464 -18.63 -1.81 -7.34
CA TYR A 464 -19.76 -2.38 -6.60
C TYR A 464 -20.92 -2.76 -7.51
N LEU A 465 -21.19 -1.97 -8.56
CA LEU A 465 -22.24 -2.30 -9.52
C LEU A 465 -21.88 -3.54 -10.35
N THR A 466 -20.59 -3.76 -10.66
CA THR A 466 -20.17 -4.99 -11.36
C THR A 466 -20.23 -6.25 -10.49
N PHE A 467 -20.31 -6.12 -9.16
CA PHE A 467 -20.56 -7.26 -8.25
C PHE A 467 -21.98 -7.80 -8.31
N MET A 468 -22.93 -7.06 -8.91
CA MET A 468 -24.32 -7.51 -9.02
C MET A 468 -24.53 -8.70 -9.97
N HIS A 469 -23.52 -9.07 -10.77
CA HIS A 469 -23.59 -10.22 -11.65
C HIS A 469 -22.20 -10.87 -11.82
N PRO A 470 -22.07 -12.22 -11.75
CA PRO A 470 -20.78 -12.91 -11.76
C PRO A 470 -19.94 -12.67 -13.01
N MET A 471 -20.53 -12.34 -14.16
CA MET A 471 -19.76 -12.04 -15.38
C MET A 471 -19.29 -10.59 -15.50
N LEU A 472 -19.93 -9.64 -14.81
CA LEU A 472 -19.60 -8.21 -14.96
C LEU A 472 -18.32 -7.84 -14.21
N GLY A 473 -18.13 -8.38 -13.01
CA GLY A 473 -16.90 -8.22 -12.23
C GLY A 473 -15.63 -8.53 -13.02
N PRO A 474 -15.43 -9.78 -13.47
CA PRO A 474 -14.19 -10.19 -14.13
C PRO A 474 -14.03 -9.61 -15.55
N ARG A 475 -15.11 -9.46 -16.34
CA ARG A 475 -15.01 -9.02 -17.74
C ARG A 475 -15.09 -7.50 -17.95
N VAL A 476 -15.58 -6.76 -16.97
CA VAL A 476 -15.78 -5.31 -17.08
C VAL A 476 -15.05 -4.60 -15.95
N GLY A 477 -15.50 -4.78 -14.71
CA GLY A 477 -15.00 -4.03 -13.55
C GLY A 477 -13.48 -4.14 -13.36
N PHE A 478 -13.02 -5.36 -13.14
CA PHE A 478 -11.65 -5.62 -12.73
C PHE A 478 -10.70 -5.72 -13.91
N LEU A 479 -11.16 -6.17 -15.08
CA LEU A 479 -10.38 -6.07 -16.31
C LEU A 479 -9.91 -4.63 -16.53
N TRP A 480 -10.85 -3.67 -16.60
CA TRP A 480 -10.51 -2.28 -16.88
C TRP A 480 -9.66 -1.65 -15.78
N THR A 481 -10.03 -1.86 -14.52
CA THR A 481 -9.36 -1.19 -13.40
C THR A 481 -7.95 -1.75 -13.17
N ILE A 482 -7.77 -3.07 -13.23
CA ILE A 482 -6.45 -3.70 -13.03
C ILE A 482 -5.52 -3.39 -14.21
N VAL A 483 -5.98 -3.58 -15.45
CA VAL A 483 -5.15 -3.35 -16.65
C VAL A 483 -4.70 -1.89 -16.74
N ILE A 484 -5.62 -0.93 -16.58
CA ILE A 484 -5.25 0.48 -16.65
C ILE A 484 -4.40 0.90 -15.46
N GLY A 485 -4.69 0.39 -14.26
CA GLY A 485 -3.88 0.63 -13.07
C GLY A 485 -2.41 0.20 -13.24
N HIS A 486 -2.13 -0.79 -14.08
CA HIS A 486 -0.78 -1.26 -14.42
C HIS A 486 -0.17 -0.52 -15.63
N ALA A 487 -0.98 -0.27 -16.66
CA ALA A 487 -0.55 0.24 -17.96
C ALA A 487 -1.03 1.68 -18.21
N LEU A 488 -0.83 2.57 -17.24
CA LEU A 488 -1.21 3.97 -17.39
C LEU A 488 -0.55 4.62 -18.61
N PRO A 489 -1.32 5.29 -19.48
CA PRO A 489 -0.75 6.07 -20.57
C PRO A 489 0.19 7.15 -20.02
N LYS A 490 1.42 7.25 -20.54
CA LYS A 490 2.48 8.22 -20.17
C LYS A 490 3.08 8.08 -18.76
N TYR A 491 2.35 7.49 -17.83
CA TYR A 491 2.75 7.36 -16.43
C TYR A 491 2.74 5.90 -15.98
N SER A 492 3.09 4.94 -16.85
CA SER A 492 3.15 3.53 -16.45
C SER A 492 4.14 3.36 -15.30
N LEU A 493 3.89 2.38 -14.41
CA LEU A 493 4.87 1.96 -13.41
C LEU A 493 6.27 1.88 -14.06
N PRO A 494 7.28 2.57 -13.52
CA PRO A 494 8.61 2.62 -14.11
C PRO A 494 9.10 1.24 -14.53
N LYS A 495 9.32 1.04 -15.83
CA LYS A 495 9.74 -0.24 -16.45
C LYS A 495 11.21 -0.61 -16.14
N ALA A 496 11.81 0.03 -15.14
CA ALA A 496 13.17 -0.21 -14.65
C ALA A 496 13.15 -1.24 -13.50
N ALA A 497 14.16 -1.27 -12.63
CA ALA A 497 14.24 -2.13 -11.44
C ALA A 497 13.19 -1.83 -10.35
N PHE A 498 12.03 -1.24 -10.73
CA PHE A 498 10.92 -0.88 -9.86
C PHE A 498 11.30 0.09 -8.73
N THR A 499 12.30 0.93 -8.99
CA THR A 499 12.77 2.02 -8.15
C THR A 499 12.65 3.33 -8.91
N VAL A 500 12.43 4.43 -8.18
CA VAL A 500 12.46 5.78 -8.74
C VAL A 500 13.32 6.69 -7.88
N ASP A 501 13.85 7.75 -8.48
CA ASP A 501 14.22 8.92 -7.68
C ASP A 501 12.97 9.37 -6.91
N LEU A 502 13.08 9.44 -5.58
CA LEU A 502 11.98 9.85 -4.73
C LEU A 502 11.46 11.24 -5.09
N LYS A 503 12.30 12.13 -5.64
CA LYS A 503 11.86 13.44 -6.13
C LYS A 503 10.82 13.35 -7.26
N ASN A 504 10.88 12.28 -8.06
CA ASN A 504 9.97 12.06 -9.19
C ASN A 504 8.77 11.17 -8.81
N PHE A 505 8.76 10.61 -7.59
CA PHE A 505 7.67 9.73 -7.14
C PHE A 505 6.30 10.44 -7.11
N PRO A 506 6.16 11.69 -6.60
CA PRO A 506 4.85 12.35 -6.53
C PRO A 506 4.21 12.62 -7.90
N GLU A 507 5.02 12.94 -8.92
CA GLU A 507 4.52 13.12 -10.28
C GLU A 507 3.81 11.85 -10.77
N TYR A 508 4.41 10.68 -10.57
CA TYR A 508 3.78 9.42 -10.92
C TYR A 508 2.57 9.11 -10.02
N ALA A 509 2.71 9.25 -8.70
CA ALA A 509 1.69 8.88 -7.73
C ALA A 509 0.39 9.69 -7.87
N THR A 510 0.49 10.98 -8.20
CA THR A 510 -0.67 11.88 -8.38
C THR A 510 -1.47 11.56 -9.64
N HIS A 511 -0.84 11.00 -10.67
CA HIS A 511 -1.53 10.56 -11.89
C HIS A 511 -2.01 9.11 -11.82
N TRP A 512 -1.60 8.36 -10.79
CA TRP A 512 -1.89 6.93 -10.72
C TRP A 512 -3.38 6.66 -10.51
N LEU A 513 -3.91 6.99 -9.32
CA LEU A 513 -5.34 6.88 -8.96
C LEU A 513 -6.06 5.62 -9.49
N TRP A 514 -5.37 4.48 -9.58
CA TRP A 514 -5.90 3.26 -10.22
C TRP A 514 -6.41 3.43 -11.67
N GLY A 515 -6.06 4.52 -12.35
CA GLY A 515 -6.55 4.84 -13.68
C GLY A 515 -7.96 5.42 -13.73
N SER A 516 -8.55 5.79 -12.58
CA SER A 516 -9.93 6.27 -12.49
C SER A 516 -10.22 7.61 -13.19
N GLN A 517 -9.21 8.20 -13.83
CA GLN A 517 -9.29 9.42 -14.63
C GLN A 517 -8.91 9.20 -16.10
N VAL A 518 -8.63 7.95 -16.52
CA VAL A 518 -8.29 7.63 -17.91
C VAL A 518 -9.59 7.56 -18.73
N ASP A 519 -9.63 8.28 -19.85
CA ASP A 519 -10.84 8.44 -20.68
C ASP A 519 -11.55 7.13 -21.03
N ASP A 520 -10.80 6.08 -21.42
CA ASP A 520 -11.39 4.79 -21.80
C ASP A 520 -12.03 4.11 -20.59
N TRP A 521 -11.40 4.20 -19.42
CA TRP A 521 -11.97 3.72 -18.16
C TRP A 521 -13.24 4.51 -17.79
N VAL A 522 -13.19 5.85 -17.85
CA VAL A 522 -14.31 6.72 -17.48
C VAL A 522 -15.54 6.45 -18.35
N LYS A 523 -15.35 6.25 -19.67
CA LYS A 523 -16.43 5.88 -20.59
C LYS A 523 -17.13 4.59 -20.15
N VAL A 524 -16.36 3.54 -19.82
CA VAL A 524 -16.93 2.25 -19.40
C VAL A 524 -17.57 2.35 -18.02
N ALA A 525 -16.94 3.06 -17.08
CA ALA A 525 -17.46 3.25 -15.74
C ALA A 525 -18.80 4.00 -15.72
N GLU A 526 -18.90 5.12 -16.43
CA GLU A 526 -20.13 5.91 -16.51
C GLU A 526 -21.24 5.18 -17.28
N TYR A 527 -20.91 4.47 -18.37
CA TYR A 527 -21.89 3.64 -19.08
C TYR A 527 -22.46 2.54 -18.18
N THR A 528 -21.58 1.81 -17.50
CA THR A 528 -21.95 0.74 -16.57
C THR A 528 -22.80 1.30 -15.42
N LYS A 529 -22.39 2.44 -14.85
CA LYS A 529 -23.14 3.12 -13.80
C LYS A 529 -24.54 3.52 -14.26
N ALA A 530 -24.68 4.11 -15.45
CA ALA A 530 -25.97 4.52 -15.98
C ALA A 530 -26.93 3.34 -16.20
N LYS A 531 -26.40 2.15 -16.51
CA LYS A 531 -27.19 0.93 -16.75
C LYS A 531 -27.57 0.20 -15.45
N LEU A 532 -26.69 0.17 -14.46
CA LEU A 532 -26.85 -0.67 -13.27
C LEU A 532 -27.34 0.10 -12.05
N MET A 533 -26.98 1.38 -11.88
CA MET A 533 -27.37 2.17 -10.70
C MET A 533 -28.90 2.27 -10.50
N PRO A 534 -29.75 2.37 -11.55
CA PRO A 534 -31.19 2.43 -11.38
C PRO A 534 -31.85 1.10 -10.96
N LEU A 535 -31.13 -0.02 -11.00
CA LEU A 535 -31.70 -1.34 -10.72
C LEU A 535 -31.91 -1.54 -9.22
N ASN A 536 -32.92 -2.34 -8.88
CA ASN A 536 -33.16 -2.77 -7.52
C ASN A 536 -32.06 -3.75 -7.07
N LEU A 537 -31.38 -3.43 -5.95
CA LEU A 537 -30.31 -4.27 -5.40
C LEU A 537 -30.79 -5.69 -5.05
N ASP A 538 -32.03 -5.83 -4.61
CA ASP A 538 -32.60 -7.11 -4.17
C ASP A 538 -33.12 -7.99 -5.34
N GLU A 539 -33.04 -7.51 -6.59
CA GLU A 539 -33.49 -8.24 -7.79
C GLU A 539 -32.31 -8.64 -8.69
N PRO A 540 -32.41 -9.74 -9.47
CA PRO A 540 -31.38 -10.12 -10.43
C PRO A 540 -31.19 -9.06 -11.52
N VAL A 541 -29.95 -8.88 -11.99
CA VAL A 541 -29.68 -8.02 -13.15
C VAL A 541 -30.25 -8.69 -14.41
N PRO A 542 -31.11 -8.01 -15.19
CA PRO A 542 -31.61 -8.58 -16.46
C PRO A 542 -30.47 -8.93 -17.42
N GLN A 543 -30.55 -10.10 -18.05
CA GLN A 543 -29.49 -10.61 -18.93
C GLN A 543 -29.21 -9.66 -20.09
N GLU A 544 -30.22 -8.98 -20.65
CA GLU A 544 -30.02 -8.01 -21.71
C GLU A 544 -29.16 -6.81 -21.28
N ILE A 545 -29.18 -6.43 -20.01
CA ILE A 545 -28.34 -5.36 -19.46
C ILE A 545 -26.91 -5.87 -19.26
N VAL A 546 -26.76 -7.12 -18.78
CA VAL A 546 -25.44 -7.77 -18.64
C VAL A 546 -24.74 -7.81 -20.00
N ASP A 547 -25.43 -8.30 -21.03
CA ASP A 547 -24.91 -8.43 -22.38
C ASP A 547 -24.57 -7.07 -22.99
N ASP A 548 -25.43 -6.06 -22.81
CA ASP A 548 -25.21 -4.70 -23.28
C ASP A 548 -23.95 -4.05 -22.65
N VAL A 549 -23.79 -4.17 -21.34
CA VAL A 549 -22.61 -3.63 -20.63
C VAL A 549 -21.32 -4.35 -21.07
N ILE A 550 -21.35 -5.68 -21.23
CA ILE A 550 -20.20 -6.44 -21.71
C ILE A 550 -19.86 -6.03 -23.15
N ASN A 551 -20.84 -5.97 -24.05
CA ASN A 551 -20.62 -5.60 -25.45
C ASN A 551 -20.05 -4.18 -25.58
N PHE A 552 -20.52 -3.24 -24.77
CA PHE A 552 -19.96 -1.90 -24.72
C PHE A 552 -18.49 -1.92 -24.23
N SER A 553 -18.22 -2.62 -23.14
CA SER A 553 -16.86 -2.80 -22.59
C SER A 553 -15.89 -3.38 -23.61
N GLU A 554 -16.28 -4.47 -24.28
CA GLU A 554 -15.48 -5.14 -25.31
C GLU A 554 -15.19 -4.20 -26.49
N LYS A 555 -16.21 -3.45 -26.96
CA LYS A 555 -16.02 -2.46 -28.03
C LYS A 555 -14.97 -1.41 -27.66
N ILE A 556 -15.05 -0.81 -26.47
CA ILE A 556 -14.07 0.22 -26.05
C ILE A 556 -12.67 -0.39 -25.89
N LYS A 557 -12.58 -1.64 -25.42
CA LYS A 557 -11.32 -2.37 -25.31
C LYS A 557 -10.69 -2.59 -26.69
N ASP A 558 -11.46 -3.07 -27.65
CA ASP A 558 -11.01 -3.31 -29.02
C ASP A 558 -10.54 -2.01 -29.70
N GLU A 559 -11.28 -0.90 -29.53
CA GLU A 559 -10.88 0.42 -30.01
C GLU A 559 -9.55 0.88 -29.38
N ALA A 560 -9.38 0.70 -28.07
CA ALA A 560 -8.16 1.08 -27.36
C ALA A 560 -6.95 0.23 -27.77
N LEU A 561 -7.13 -1.10 -27.90
CA LEU A 561 -6.10 -2.01 -28.38
C LEU A 561 -5.72 -1.72 -29.83
N ALA A 562 -6.68 -1.43 -30.71
CA ALA A 562 -6.43 -1.03 -32.09
C ALA A 562 -5.65 0.30 -32.17
N ALA A 563 -5.84 1.19 -31.19
CA ALA A 563 -5.06 2.43 -31.05
C ALA A 563 -3.68 2.23 -30.41
N GLY A 564 -3.25 0.98 -30.15
CA GLY A 564 -1.95 0.68 -29.56
C GLY A 564 -1.87 0.91 -28.04
N LYS A 565 -3.00 1.17 -27.37
CA LYS A 565 -3.05 1.32 -25.91
C LYS A 565 -2.97 -0.05 -25.24
N TYR A 566 -2.46 -0.07 -24.02
CA TYR A 566 -2.42 -1.26 -23.16
C TYR A 566 -1.65 -2.44 -23.77
N GLN A 567 -0.78 -2.20 -24.75
CA GLN A 567 0.06 -3.22 -25.38
C GLN A 567 1.41 -3.34 -24.67
N GLY A 568 1.48 -4.19 -23.64
CA GLY A 568 2.68 -4.95 -23.29
C GLY A 568 3.84 -4.30 -22.49
N PHE A 569 4.55 -5.21 -21.80
CA PHE A 569 5.79 -5.13 -21.01
C PHE A 569 5.89 -4.08 -19.89
N PRO A 570 6.27 -4.47 -18.64
CA PRO A 570 6.67 -5.82 -18.21
C PRO A 570 5.52 -6.82 -18.08
N PHE A 571 4.29 -6.36 -18.32
CA PHE A 571 3.09 -7.15 -18.11
C PHE A 571 2.78 -8.04 -19.31
N ARG A 572 2.76 -9.34 -19.02
CA ARG A 572 2.43 -10.45 -19.92
C ARG A 572 1.04 -10.90 -19.51
N TYR A 573 -0.01 -10.36 -20.14
CA TYR A 573 -1.37 -10.58 -19.62
C TYR A 573 -1.74 -12.06 -19.50
N GLU A 574 -1.29 -12.91 -20.42
CA GLU A 574 -1.49 -14.36 -20.35
C GLU A 574 -0.73 -15.05 -19.20
N GLY A 575 0.37 -14.47 -18.73
CA GLY A 575 1.08 -14.94 -17.54
C GLY A 575 0.51 -14.34 -16.25
N GLU A 576 -0.04 -13.12 -16.31
CA GLU A 576 -0.49 -12.37 -15.15
C GLU A 576 -1.94 -12.63 -14.77
N LEU A 577 -2.84 -12.80 -15.75
CA LEU A 577 -4.29 -12.87 -15.55
C LEU A 577 -4.79 -14.29 -15.81
N ARG A 578 -5.50 -14.89 -14.85
CA ARG A 578 -6.00 -16.28 -14.98
C ARG A 578 -7.02 -16.48 -16.11
N ASN A 579 -7.80 -15.46 -16.50
CA ASN A 579 -8.91 -15.59 -17.46
C ASN A 579 -8.71 -14.81 -18.76
N PHE A 580 -7.50 -14.36 -19.05
CA PHE A 580 -7.24 -13.52 -20.22
C PHE A 580 -6.05 -14.01 -21.05
N GLY A 581 -6.23 -14.00 -22.37
CA GLY A 581 -5.14 -14.23 -23.32
C GLY A 581 -4.23 -13.00 -23.49
N PRO A 582 -3.21 -13.10 -24.37
CA PRO A 582 -2.21 -12.05 -24.54
C PRO A 582 -2.76 -10.72 -25.08
N LYS A 583 -3.97 -10.70 -25.65
CA LYS A 583 -4.66 -9.50 -26.15
C LYS A 583 -5.87 -9.13 -25.29
N LEU A 584 -5.91 -9.58 -24.03
CA LEU A 584 -7.03 -9.34 -23.11
C LEU A 584 -8.36 -9.91 -23.61
N GLU A 585 -8.33 -10.96 -24.43
CA GLU A 585 -9.47 -11.78 -24.77
C GLU A 585 -9.88 -12.64 -23.58
N TRP A 586 -11.18 -12.70 -23.27
CA TRP A 586 -11.70 -13.54 -22.19
C TRP A 586 -11.58 -15.02 -22.57
N ASP A 587 -11.00 -15.81 -21.67
CA ASP A 587 -10.94 -17.27 -21.76
C ASP A 587 -11.30 -17.91 -20.41
N GLU A 588 -12.49 -18.49 -20.37
CA GLU A 588 -13.02 -19.18 -19.19
C GLU A 588 -12.21 -20.44 -18.85
N LYS A 589 -11.62 -21.11 -19.85
CA LYS A 589 -10.86 -22.36 -19.64
C LYS A 589 -9.44 -22.11 -19.15
N LYS A 590 -8.95 -20.87 -19.25
CA LYS A 590 -7.58 -20.51 -18.87
C LYS A 590 -7.37 -20.45 -17.35
N TYR A 591 -8.42 -20.44 -16.52
CA TYR A 591 -8.29 -20.12 -15.09
C TYR A 591 -7.19 -20.91 -14.35
N GLN A 592 -6.88 -22.14 -14.78
CA GLN A 592 -5.85 -23.00 -14.21
C GLN A 592 -4.40 -22.67 -14.62
N SER A 593 -4.19 -21.63 -15.44
CA SER A 593 -2.95 -21.35 -16.19
C SER A 593 -2.52 -19.89 -16.01
N GLN A 594 -1.53 -19.67 -15.12
CA GLN A 594 -0.96 -18.36 -14.75
C GLN A 594 0.51 -18.56 -14.30
N ASP A 595 1.35 -17.55 -14.48
CA ASP A 595 2.70 -17.54 -13.90
C ASP A 595 2.60 -17.69 -12.37
N ARG A 596 3.55 -18.38 -11.74
CA ARG A 596 3.62 -18.52 -10.27
C ARG A 596 4.77 -17.68 -9.74
N PHE A 597 4.43 -16.58 -9.08
CA PHE A 597 5.38 -15.64 -8.50
C PHE A 597 5.62 -15.81 -7.00
N HIS A 598 4.92 -16.75 -6.37
CA HIS A 598 5.09 -17.07 -4.96
C HIS A 598 4.79 -18.55 -4.69
N THR A 599 5.31 -19.07 -3.59
CA THR A 599 5.08 -20.42 -3.09
C THR A 599 4.91 -20.43 -1.58
N GLN A 600 4.27 -21.47 -1.06
CA GLN A 600 4.12 -21.68 0.36
C GLN A 600 5.29 -22.53 0.90
N CYS A 601 5.87 -22.12 2.03
CA CYS A 601 6.90 -22.88 2.71
C CYS A 601 6.32 -24.17 3.29
N ARG A 602 6.88 -25.33 2.93
CA ARG A 602 6.40 -26.65 3.37
C ARG A 602 6.47 -26.86 4.89
N GLU A 603 7.39 -26.18 5.58
CA GLU A 603 7.59 -26.32 7.03
C GLU A 603 6.68 -25.44 7.88
N CYS A 604 6.35 -24.23 7.42
CA CYS A 604 5.66 -23.23 8.26
C CYS A 604 4.49 -22.53 7.56
N SER A 605 4.09 -23.02 6.39
CA SER A 605 2.98 -22.52 5.58
C SER A 605 3.05 -21.02 5.23
N THR A 606 4.23 -20.40 5.34
CA THR A 606 4.42 -18.98 4.99
C THR A 606 4.50 -18.82 3.49
N TRP A 607 3.73 -17.87 2.94
CA TRP A 607 3.83 -17.46 1.54
C TRP A 607 5.07 -16.61 1.29
N ILE A 608 5.87 -16.97 0.29
CA ILE A 608 7.17 -16.36 0.00
C ILE A 608 7.29 -16.11 -1.50
N PRO A 609 7.94 -15.01 -1.93
CA PRO A 609 8.24 -14.78 -3.34
C PRO A 609 9.07 -15.91 -3.97
N CYS A 610 8.78 -16.23 -5.23
CA CYS A 610 9.60 -17.11 -6.05
C CYS A 610 10.84 -16.36 -6.53
N ARG A 611 11.95 -16.49 -5.80
CA ARG A 611 13.25 -15.94 -6.16
C ARG A 611 14.34 -16.98 -5.93
N GLY A 612 15.04 -17.38 -6.98
CA GLY A 612 16.10 -18.40 -6.90
C GLY A 612 17.32 -17.96 -6.08
N ASP A 613 17.47 -16.66 -5.85
CA ASP A 613 18.45 -16.06 -4.94
C ASP A 613 17.95 -15.86 -3.50
N TRP A 614 16.68 -16.22 -3.21
CA TRP A 614 16.07 -16.21 -1.88
C TRP A 614 15.61 -17.63 -1.50
N ARG A 615 16.57 -18.48 -1.12
CA ARG A 615 16.27 -19.87 -0.78
C ARG A 615 15.80 -20.04 0.66
N LYS A 616 16.26 -19.18 1.58
CA LYS A 616 15.86 -19.19 2.99
C LYS A 616 14.42 -18.71 3.13
N CYS A 617 13.59 -19.49 3.81
CA CYS A 617 12.24 -19.07 4.17
C CYS A 617 12.30 -17.83 5.07
N THR A 618 11.59 -16.78 4.67
CA THR A 618 11.54 -15.51 5.39
C THR A 618 11.08 -15.67 6.84
N ALA A 619 10.15 -16.60 7.10
CA ALA A 619 9.56 -16.76 8.41
C ALA A 619 10.33 -17.72 9.32
N CYS A 620 10.55 -18.98 8.89
CA CYS A 620 11.15 -20.01 9.75
C CYS A 620 12.64 -20.28 9.50
N GLY A 621 13.22 -19.70 8.44
CA GLY A 621 14.64 -19.86 8.16
C GLY A 621 15.06 -21.17 7.50
N VAL A 622 14.14 -22.09 7.21
CA VAL A 622 14.48 -23.31 6.45
C VAL A 622 14.98 -22.95 5.05
N VAL A 623 16.05 -23.59 4.59
CA VAL A 623 16.54 -23.45 3.22
C VAL A 623 15.70 -24.34 2.31
N ARG A 624 14.95 -23.73 1.39
CA ARG A 624 14.05 -24.42 0.46
C ARG A 624 14.81 -24.99 -0.74
N PRO A 625 14.35 -26.09 -1.35
CA PRO A 625 14.85 -26.56 -2.65
C PRO A 625 14.78 -25.45 -3.71
N PHE A 626 15.69 -25.47 -4.69
CA PHE A 626 15.78 -24.39 -5.68
C PHE A 626 14.51 -24.33 -6.54
N GLU A 627 13.96 -25.48 -6.92
CA GLU A 627 12.73 -25.64 -7.69
C GLU A 627 11.48 -25.06 -7.02
N ASP A 628 11.47 -24.95 -5.68
CA ASP A 628 10.39 -24.29 -4.92
C ASP A 628 10.56 -22.77 -4.88
N CYS A 629 11.73 -22.27 -5.27
CA CYS A 629 12.09 -20.87 -5.30
C CYS A 629 12.03 -20.28 -6.72
N GLU A 630 11.92 -21.09 -7.77
CA GLU A 630 11.88 -20.59 -9.14
C GLU A 630 10.52 -20.03 -9.53
N ILE A 631 10.54 -18.96 -10.35
CA ILE A 631 9.34 -18.50 -11.03
C ILE A 631 8.91 -19.59 -12.01
N LYS A 632 7.64 -20.03 -11.91
CA LYS A 632 7.06 -20.92 -12.91
C LYS A 632 6.36 -20.05 -13.94
N TRP A 633 6.97 -19.93 -15.11
CA TRP A 633 6.38 -19.23 -16.24
C TRP A 633 5.39 -20.15 -16.95
N ASN A 634 4.13 -19.74 -17.02
CA ASN A 634 3.07 -20.47 -17.69
C ASN A 634 3.33 -20.55 -19.20
N VAL A 635 3.68 -19.40 -19.78
CA VAL A 635 4.29 -19.31 -21.11
C VAL A 635 5.74 -18.86 -20.87
N PRO A 636 6.75 -19.56 -21.39
CA PRO A 636 8.14 -19.12 -21.26
C PRO A 636 8.34 -17.71 -21.84
N PRO A 637 9.04 -16.81 -21.13
CA PRO A 637 9.43 -15.51 -21.66
C PRO A 637 10.17 -15.61 -22.99
N ASP A 638 9.88 -14.69 -23.91
CA ASP A 638 10.56 -14.59 -25.20
C ASP A 638 11.93 -13.88 -25.09
N ASP A 639 12.66 -13.83 -26.21
CA ASP A 639 13.98 -13.20 -26.28
C ASP A 639 13.96 -11.70 -25.92
N TYR A 640 12.88 -11.00 -26.25
CA TYR A 640 12.73 -9.58 -25.93
C TYR A 640 12.53 -9.43 -24.42
N GLU A 641 11.63 -10.19 -23.83
CA GLU A 641 11.32 -10.19 -22.39
C GLU A 641 12.55 -10.57 -21.55
N LEU A 642 13.25 -11.65 -21.92
CA LEU A 642 14.48 -12.07 -21.26
C LEU A 642 15.57 -11.00 -21.35
N SER A 643 15.69 -10.30 -22.49
CA SER A 643 16.62 -9.17 -22.63
C SER A 643 16.28 -8.01 -21.69
N LYS A 644 14.99 -7.77 -21.43
CA LYS A 644 14.55 -6.74 -20.48
C LYS A 644 14.79 -7.19 -19.04
N PHE A 645 14.46 -8.44 -18.71
CA PHE A 645 14.72 -9.00 -17.40
C PHE A 645 16.21 -8.98 -17.06
N ALA A 646 17.09 -9.29 -18.01
CA ALA A 646 18.55 -9.18 -17.83
C ALA A 646 19.02 -7.78 -17.41
N MET A 647 18.31 -6.72 -17.82
CA MET A 647 18.68 -5.33 -17.48
C MET A 647 18.18 -4.88 -16.10
N VAL A 648 17.08 -5.45 -15.60
CA VAL A 648 16.39 -4.96 -14.39
C VAL A 648 16.47 -5.91 -13.20
N ALA A 649 16.77 -7.19 -13.45
CA ALA A 649 16.91 -8.19 -12.41
C ALA A 649 18.15 -7.89 -11.55
N PRO A 650 18.07 -8.00 -10.21
CA PRO A 650 19.24 -7.84 -9.35
C PRO A 650 20.34 -8.86 -9.64
N ASN A 651 19.97 -10.06 -10.10
CA ASN A 651 20.85 -11.08 -10.64
C ASN A 651 20.03 -12.10 -11.44
N LEU A 652 20.71 -12.97 -12.20
CA LEU A 652 20.04 -13.94 -13.08
C LEU A 652 19.13 -14.92 -12.31
N LYS A 653 19.53 -15.36 -11.10
CA LYS A 653 18.76 -16.30 -10.27
C LYS A 653 17.46 -15.73 -9.73
N SER A 654 17.36 -14.41 -9.61
CA SER A 654 16.11 -13.76 -9.19
C SER A 654 14.97 -13.94 -10.20
N VAL A 655 15.31 -14.20 -11.48
CA VAL A 655 14.35 -14.53 -12.55
C VAL A 655 14.22 -16.05 -12.72
N GLY A 656 15.31 -16.79 -12.47
CA GLY A 656 15.36 -18.24 -12.48
C GLY A 656 16.33 -18.78 -13.53
N LYS A 657 16.42 -20.12 -13.62
CA LYS A 657 17.33 -20.80 -14.55
C LYS A 657 17.13 -20.40 -16.01
N ILE A 658 15.90 -20.06 -16.39
CA ILE A 658 15.57 -19.60 -17.74
C ILE A 658 16.43 -18.42 -18.20
N LEU A 659 16.71 -17.46 -17.31
CA LEU A 659 17.52 -16.30 -17.65
C LEU A 659 19.02 -16.65 -17.63
N GLU A 660 19.46 -17.50 -16.70
CA GLU A 660 20.85 -18.00 -16.68
C GLU A 660 21.21 -18.73 -17.97
N ASP A 661 20.34 -19.64 -18.42
CA ASP A 661 20.53 -20.43 -19.63
C ASP A 661 20.50 -19.55 -20.88
N TRP A 662 19.60 -18.55 -20.92
CA TRP A 662 19.53 -17.58 -22.02
C TRP A 662 20.81 -16.75 -22.17
N VAL A 663 21.34 -16.22 -21.07
CA VAL A 663 22.60 -15.44 -21.09
C VAL A 663 23.77 -16.32 -21.54
N LYS A 664 23.92 -17.52 -20.95
CA LYS A 664 25.00 -18.47 -21.32
C LYS A 664 24.96 -18.84 -22.81
N ASN A 665 23.77 -19.10 -23.36
CA ASN A 665 23.61 -19.43 -24.77
C ASN A 665 23.96 -18.26 -25.70
N ARG A 666 23.73 -17.01 -25.28
CA ARG A 666 24.16 -15.83 -26.04
C ARG A 666 25.67 -15.61 -25.99
N ASP A 667 26.28 -15.78 -24.83
CA ASP A 667 27.74 -15.66 -24.68
C ASP A 667 28.49 -16.71 -25.52
N MET A 668 27.97 -17.95 -25.58
CA MET A 668 28.53 -19.02 -26.43
C MET A 668 28.36 -18.76 -27.94
N ASN A 669 27.36 -17.97 -28.34
CA ASN A 669 27.04 -17.67 -29.74
C ASN A 669 27.58 -16.32 -30.22
N CYS A 670 28.25 -15.51 -29.38
CA CYS A 670 29.03 -14.39 -29.93
C CYS A 670 30.33 -14.91 -30.56
N HIS A 671 30.30 -15.13 -31.87
CA HIS A 671 31.51 -15.12 -32.70
C HIS A 671 32.00 -13.69 -32.89
N CYS A 672 32.32 -13.04 -31.77
CA CYS A 672 33.04 -11.80 -31.73
C CYS A 672 34.49 -12.11 -32.14
N ASN A 673 34.89 -11.91 -33.40
CA ASN A 673 36.32 -11.81 -33.76
C ASN A 673 36.92 -10.71 -32.88
N PRO A 674 38.05 -10.93 -32.18
CA PRO A 674 38.63 -9.89 -31.33
C PRO A 674 39.04 -8.73 -32.23
N MET A 675 38.37 -7.57 -32.08
CA MET A 675 38.96 -6.32 -32.55
C MET A 675 40.18 -6.04 -31.67
N PRO A 676 41.35 -5.68 -32.26
CA PRO A 676 42.53 -5.38 -31.47
C PRO A 676 42.26 -4.18 -30.57
N MET A 677 42.57 -4.30 -29.28
CA MET A 677 42.71 -3.15 -28.40
C MET A 677 43.91 -2.33 -28.91
N GLU A 678 43.67 -1.21 -29.58
CA GLU A 678 44.69 -0.19 -29.75
C GLU A 678 44.79 0.64 -28.46
N ASN A 679 45.99 0.58 -27.87
CA ASN A 679 46.44 1.43 -26.78
C ASN A 679 46.40 2.90 -27.20
N GLY A 680 45.81 3.74 -26.36
CA GLY A 680 45.81 5.19 -26.56
C GLY A 680 45.49 5.96 -25.28
N MET A 681 46.35 5.82 -24.25
CA MET A 681 46.47 6.83 -23.20
C MET A 681 46.87 8.17 -23.87
N GLY A 682 45.98 9.16 -23.79
CA GLY A 682 46.25 10.53 -24.21
C GLY A 682 45.50 11.49 -23.29
N MET A 683 46.26 12.19 -22.46
CA MET A 683 45.82 13.15 -21.44
C MET A 683 44.90 14.25 -22.02
N MET A 684 43.84 14.59 -21.29
CA MET A 684 43.24 15.93 -21.34
C MET A 684 42.87 16.36 -19.92
N GLU A 685 43.82 17.03 -19.28
CA GLU A 685 43.59 17.97 -18.18
C GLU A 685 44.00 19.37 -18.67
N LYS A 686 43.21 20.36 -18.26
CA LYS A 686 43.42 21.83 -18.34
C LYS A 686 43.15 22.52 -19.68
N ASP A 687 42.08 23.33 -19.72
CA ASP A 687 42.22 24.79 -19.66
C ASP A 687 40.87 25.46 -19.93
N MET A 688 40.24 26.05 -18.90
CA MET A 688 39.36 27.22 -19.05
C MET A 688 39.35 28.00 -17.73
N SER A 689 40.45 28.70 -17.44
CA SER A 689 40.45 29.86 -16.55
C SER A 689 40.25 31.14 -17.36
N MET A 690 39.32 31.97 -16.89
CA MET A 690 39.10 33.35 -17.30
C MET A 690 40.41 34.17 -17.28
N ASP A 691 40.60 35.07 -18.25
CA ASP A 691 40.91 36.46 -17.87
C ASP A 691 40.52 37.49 -18.94
N ASN A 692 40.15 38.65 -18.41
CA ASN A 692 39.75 39.89 -19.04
C ASN A 692 40.83 40.52 -19.94
N SER A 693 40.42 41.26 -20.97
CA SER A 693 40.54 42.74 -20.93
C SER A 693 40.05 43.42 -22.21
N MET A 694 39.04 44.27 -21.99
CA MET A 694 38.93 45.67 -22.44
C MET A 694 39.17 46.11 -23.90
N THR A 695 38.13 46.80 -24.36
CA THR A 695 38.07 48.14 -25.00
C THR A 695 37.92 48.29 -26.52
N LYS A 696 36.86 49.07 -26.82
CA LYS A 696 36.66 50.12 -27.84
C LYS A 696 35.92 49.77 -29.14
N ALA A 697 34.67 50.24 -29.15
CA ALA A 697 34.08 51.16 -30.13
C ALA A 697 34.07 50.75 -31.61
N MET A 698 32.89 50.34 -32.08
CA MET A 698 32.05 51.15 -32.98
C MET A 698 30.61 50.64 -32.95
#